data_AF-A0A8C3LGI0-F1
#
_entry.id   AF-A0A8C3LGI0-F1
#
_cell.length_a   1.000
_cell.length_b   1.000
_cell.length_c   1.000
_cell.angle_alpha   90.00
_cell.angle_beta   90.00
_cell.angle_gamma   90.00
#
_symmetry.space_group_name_H-M   'P 1'
#
loop_
_entity.id
_entity.type
_entity.pdbx_description
1 polymer ?
#
loop_
_entity_poly.entity_id
_entity_poly.type
_entity_poly.pdbx_seq_one_letter_code
_entity_poly.pdbx_strand_id
1 'polypeptide(L)'
;REQYWVALFNSVRYEIEGNGGPQAQLLHRKVPLEDHVIYSGNLFQYIEENKKWRNRFCVVPHNYGLVLYENKLAYERELPPRVLINSAGYKVLTSVEQYLELVNASLPGITPKSGNTPILKCPTDFPLILWHPYARHYYFCLMTGKEQEKWGAVFQDCVRHCNNGISEDSKVEAPAFTDAVRMYRQSKEQYGTWDMLCGNQTQVLSNLVMEELLPELRNAIGPRLKGKTQERQRTWIQISDAVYRMVYEQTKAQYDAMVAKCELERPQMESSIRTDMDQIITSKEHLASKIRAFVLPKAEICVRNHVQPYISSILEALMTPTSQGFAEVREVFFKEVTDMNMNIVNEGGLEKLVEYMEKLSHLAFHPVKMQSCYEKMEQLKLEGLQQRFDVSSTSVFKQRAQIHMRQQMDDALYTFETLLHQELGKLQGKDELCKSIQRILERVLKKYDYDSSTVRKKTSLWRFSIPGDGELLHPTLIPPLWQELAKFQELIFEDFASFILVENTYEEVVLQSVMKDIMQAVKEAAVQRKHNLYRDSMVMHNSDPNLHLLGEGTPIDWGEEHGGQPEAEPAADKRRRAKQVVSVIQDDEGALPYEMGPPEPRVLASLLLNPAASLGSRCSAARSSQELSDAMVSLPWASQQQHALTLTLKC
;
A
#
# COMPACT_ATOMS: atom_id res chain seq x y z
N ARG A 1 -10.19 -13.31 14.21
CA ARG A 1 -10.82 -12.97 15.50
C ARG A 1 -9.81 -13.07 16.64
N GLU A 2 -9.18 -14.23 16.85
CA GLU A 2 -8.16 -14.42 17.91
C GLU A 2 -7.05 -13.35 17.87
N GLN A 3 -6.47 -13.12 16.70
CA GLN A 3 -5.42 -12.09 16.52
C GLN A 3 -5.88 -10.65 16.82
N TYR A 4 -7.18 -10.36 16.74
CA TYR A 4 -7.72 -9.03 17.04
C TYR A 4 -7.54 -8.67 18.52
N TRP A 5 -7.78 -9.64 19.40
CA TRP A 5 -7.66 -9.43 20.85
C TRP A 5 -6.20 -9.33 21.31
N VAL A 6 -5.30 -10.10 20.69
CA VAL A 6 -3.85 -9.97 20.91
C VAL A 6 -3.34 -8.60 20.46
N ALA A 7 -3.76 -8.13 19.28
CA ALA A 7 -3.38 -6.81 18.78
C ALA A 7 -3.95 -5.68 19.66
N LEU A 8 -5.19 -5.82 20.14
CA LEU A 8 -5.79 -4.88 21.09
C LEU A 8 -4.99 -4.82 22.39
N PHE A 9 -4.64 -5.97 22.97
CA PHE A 9 -3.79 -6.03 24.16
C PHE A 9 -2.45 -5.31 23.95
N ASN A 10 -1.76 -5.60 22.85
CA ASN A 10 -0.48 -4.96 22.54
C ASN A 10 -0.62 -3.44 22.35
N SER A 11 -1.69 -2.97 21.69
CA SER A 11 -1.96 -1.54 21.52
C SER A 11 -2.22 -0.83 22.85
N VAL A 12 -3.08 -1.40 23.70
CA VAL A 12 -3.41 -0.82 25.01
C VAL A 12 -2.20 -0.81 25.94
N ARG A 13 -1.42 -1.90 25.93
CA ARG A 13 -0.16 -1.99 26.67
C ARG A 13 0.82 -0.90 26.25
N TYR A 14 1.00 -0.70 24.94
CA TYR A 14 1.89 0.33 24.41
C TYR A 14 1.49 1.75 24.84
N GLU A 15 0.18 2.03 24.88
CA GLU A 15 -0.37 3.31 25.32
C GLU A 15 -0.17 3.55 26.82
N ILE A 16 -0.37 2.52 27.65
CA ILE A 16 -0.23 2.61 29.12
C ILE A 16 1.23 2.70 29.55
N GLU A 17 2.13 1.92 28.92
CA GLU A 17 3.56 1.96 29.24
C GLU A 17 4.23 3.27 28.78
N GLY A 18 3.55 4.10 28.00
CA GLY A 18 4.10 5.36 27.50
C GLY A 18 5.32 5.17 26.60
N ASN A 19 5.47 3.98 26.00
CA ASN A 19 6.60 3.58 25.16
C ASN A 19 6.58 4.23 23.76
N GLY A 20 6.05 5.45 23.67
CA GLY A 20 6.13 6.30 22.48
C GLY A 20 7.57 6.38 22.03
N GLY A 21 7.86 5.81 20.85
CA GLY A 21 9.22 5.82 20.30
C GLY A 21 9.76 7.25 20.16
N PRO A 22 11.03 7.41 19.75
CA PRO A 22 11.59 8.74 19.53
C PRO A 22 10.68 9.54 18.60
N GLN A 23 10.28 10.73 19.04
CA GLN A 23 9.40 11.61 18.29
C GLN A 23 10.06 12.01 16.96
N ALA A 24 9.31 11.92 15.86
CA ALA A 24 9.76 12.41 14.55
C ALA A 24 10.07 13.92 14.63
N GLN A 25 11.10 14.36 13.90
CA GLN A 25 11.49 15.76 13.87
C GLN A 25 10.80 16.58 12.78
N LEU A 26 10.41 15.92 11.70
CA LEU A 26 9.53 16.45 10.67
C LEU A 26 8.08 16.39 11.16
N LEU A 27 7.29 17.32 10.66
CA LEU A 27 5.85 17.35 10.83
C LEU A 27 5.20 16.36 9.87
N HIS A 28 4.22 15.62 10.38
CA HIS A 28 3.38 14.76 9.57
C HIS A 28 2.10 15.49 9.18
N ARG A 29 1.72 15.39 7.91
CA ARG A 29 0.51 16.01 7.37
C ARG A 29 -0.72 15.23 7.87
N LYS A 30 -1.53 15.85 8.73
CA LYS A 30 -2.75 15.22 9.30
C LYS A 30 -3.97 15.32 8.38
N VAL A 31 -4.03 16.36 7.56
CA VAL A 31 -5.12 16.60 6.61
C VAL A 31 -4.59 16.37 5.20
N PRO A 32 -5.19 15.46 4.41
CA PRO A 32 -4.80 15.24 3.02
C PRO A 32 -4.86 16.53 2.20
N LEU A 33 -4.00 16.64 1.19
CA LEU A 33 -4.08 17.72 0.20
C LEU A 33 -5.44 17.71 -0.50
N GLU A 34 -5.88 18.88 -0.98
CA GLU A 34 -7.16 18.99 -1.71
C GLU A 34 -7.24 18.01 -2.89
N ASP A 35 -8.45 17.53 -3.13
CA ASP A 35 -8.75 16.59 -4.22
C ASP A 35 -8.38 17.22 -5.57
N HIS A 36 -7.28 16.71 -6.14
CA HIS A 36 -6.80 17.13 -7.44
C HIS A 36 -6.60 15.93 -8.36
N VAL A 37 -6.51 16.23 -9.66
CA VAL A 37 -6.12 15.26 -10.67
C VAL A 37 -4.60 15.20 -10.69
N ILE A 38 -4.05 14.04 -10.30
CA ILE A 38 -2.61 13.77 -10.30
C ILE A 38 -2.08 13.77 -11.74
N TYR A 39 -2.82 13.11 -12.64
CA TYR A 39 -2.48 13.05 -14.05
C TYR A 39 -3.71 12.80 -14.92
N SER A 40 -3.70 13.32 -16.14
CA SER A 40 -4.71 13.00 -17.14
C SER A 40 -4.17 13.08 -18.56
N GLY A 41 -4.77 12.31 -19.46
CA GLY A 41 -4.39 12.32 -20.87
C GLY A 41 -5.10 11.27 -21.69
N ASN A 42 -4.89 11.33 -23.00
CA ASN A 42 -5.46 10.37 -23.94
C ASN A 42 -4.58 9.12 -24.05
N LEU A 43 -5.22 7.96 -24.16
CA LEU A 43 -4.56 6.69 -24.40
C LEU A 43 -5.49 5.74 -25.15
N PHE A 44 -4.94 4.82 -25.95
CA PHE A 44 -5.74 3.80 -26.61
C PHE A 44 -5.96 2.62 -25.69
N GLN A 45 -7.20 2.24 -25.45
CA GLN A 45 -7.59 1.05 -24.71
C GLN A 45 -8.11 -0.02 -25.67
N TYR A 46 -7.68 -1.27 -25.49
CA TYR A 46 -8.28 -2.40 -26.18
C TYR A 46 -9.56 -2.83 -25.48
N ILE A 47 -10.69 -2.78 -26.20
CA ILE A 47 -11.98 -3.22 -25.71
C ILE A 47 -12.18 -4.68 -26.10
N GLU A 48 -12.29 -5.53 -25.10
CA GLU A 48 -12.29 -6.97 -25.28
C GLU A 48 -13.56 -7.46 -25.99
N GLU A 49 -14.70 -6.87 -25.68
CA GLU A 49 -16.03 -7.26 -26.17
C GLU A 49 -16.17 -7.12 -27.68
N ASN A 50 -15.63 -6.04 -28.25
CA ASN A 50 -15.72 -5.75 -29.69
C ASN A 50 -14.37 -5.92 -30.43
N LYS A 51 -13.30 -6.31 -29.72
CA LYS A 51 -11.94 -6.51 -30.24
C LYS A 51 -11.39 -5.27 -30.96
N LYS A 52 -11.71 -4.07 -30.49
CA LYS A 52 -11.27 -2.79 -31.09
C LYS A 52 -10.49 -1.95 -30.11
N TRP A 53 -9.50 -1.23 -30.64
CA TRP A 53 -8.83 -0.14 -29.94
C TRP A 53 -9.69 1.11 -30.01
N ARG A 54 -9.87 1.78 -28.87
CA ARG A 54 -10.59 3.05 -28.76
C ARG A 54 -9.75 4.05 -27.99
N ASN A 55 -9.79 5.30 -28.41
CA ASN A 55 -9.25 6.39 -27.61
C ASN A 55 -10.10 6.55 -26.34
N ARG A 56 -9.44 6.77 -25.21
CA ARG A 56 -10.03 7.02 -23.90
C ARG A 56 -9.27 8.14 -23.24
N PHE A 57 -10.01 9.03 -22.58
CA PHE A 57 -9.41 10.03 -21.71
C PHE A 57 -9.29 9.43 -20.31
N CYS A 58 -8.06 9.15 -19.89
CA CYS A 58 -7.76 8.58 -18.58
C CYS A 58 -7.45 9.70 -17.60
N VAL A 59 -8.03 9.61 -16.41
CA VAL A 59 -7.85 10.55 -15.30
C VAL A 59 -7.44 9.75 -14.07
N VAL A 60 -6.40 10.22 -13.39
CA VAL A 60 -5.92 9.70 -12.11
C VAL A 60 -6.26 10.71 -11.02
N PRO A 61 -7.41 10.55 -10.33
CA PRO A 61 -7.75 11.33 -9.13
C PRO A 61 -6.78 11.09 -7.95
N HIS A 62 -6.92 11.91 -6.91
CA HIS A 62 -6.20 11.83 -5.64
C HIS A 62 -6.17 10.45 -4.95
N ASN A 63 -7.19 9.61 -5.19
CA ASN A 63 -7.26 8.24 -4.65
C ASN A 63 -6.48 7.20 -5.49
N TYR A 64 -5.75 7.64 -6.52
CA TYR A 64 -4.92 6.81 -7.40
C TYR A 64 -5.67 5.70 -8.17
N GLY A 65 -7.00 5.74 -8.22
CA GLY A 65 -7.78 4.91 -9.13
C GLY A 65 -7.60 5.36 -10.57
N LEU A 66 -7.59 4.44 -11.54
CA LEU A 66 -7.58 4.80 -12.96
C LEU A 66 -9.02 4.93 -13.46
N VAL A 67 -9.40 6.14 -13.88
CA VAL A 67 -10.76 6.45 -14.35
C VAL A 67 -10.73 6.75 -15.84
N LEU A 68 -11.38 5.92 -16.66
CA LEU A 68 -11.40 6.07 -18.11
C LEU A 68 -12.74 6.60 -18.61
N TYR A 69 -12.71 7.79 -19.21
CA TYR A 69 -13.82 8.42 -19.90
C TYR A 69 -13.77 8.16 -21.40
N GLU A 70 -14.90 8.36 -22.08
CA GLU A 70 -14.97 8.20 -23.53
C GLU A 70 -14.06 9.18 -24.26
N ASN A 71 -14.00 10.42 -23.81
CA ASN A 71 -13.14 11.49 -24.29
C ASN A 71 -13.07 12.61 -23.23
N LYS A 72 -12.23 13.63 -23.47
CA LYS A 72 -12.06 14.77 -22.56
C LYS A 72 -13.37 15.55 -22.32
N LEU A 73 -14.19 15.73 -23.35
CA LEU A 73 -15.47 16.43 -23.25
C LEU A 73 -16.45 15.72 -22.31
N ALA A 74 -16.45 14.38 -22.31
CA ALA A 74 -17.27 13.59 -21.40
C ALA A 74 -16.86 13.81 -19.94
N TYR A 75 -15.56 13.91 -19.67
CA TYR A 75 -15.04 14.26 -18.35
C TYR A 75 -15.44 15.68 -17.93
N GLU A 76 -15.25 16.68 -18.80
CA GLU A 76 -15.60 18.07 -18.52
C GLU A 76 -17.11 18.29 -18.32
N ARG A 77 -17.95 17.41 -18.88
CA ARG A 77 -19.40 17.39 -18.69
C ARG A 77 -19.85 16.50 -17.52
N GLU A 78 -18.92 15.98 -16.74
CA GLU A 78 -19.18 15.11 -15.58
C GLU A 78 -20.04 13.88 -15.94
N LEU A 79 -19.88 13.36 -17.17
CA LEU A 79 -20.56 12.13 -17.59
C LEU A 79 -19.96 10.93 -16.86
N PRO A 80 -20.73 9.86 -16.64
CA PRO A 80 -20.23 8.68 -15.95
C PRO A 80 -19.02 8.07 -16.68
N PRO A 81 -17.96 7.68 -15.94
CA PRO A 81 -16.81 7.03 -16.54
C PRO A 81 -17.19 5.67 -17.13
N ARG A 82 -16.45 5.23 -18.14
CA ARG A 82 -16.66 3.94 -18.80
C ARG A 82 -16.04 2.79 -18.01
N VAL A 83 -14.89 3.03 -17.37
CA VAL A 83 -14.15 2.04 -16.60
C VAL A 83 -13.52 2.72 -15.40
N LEU A 84 -13.64 2.10 -14.22
CA LEU A 84 -12.86 2.43 -13.02
C LEU A 84 -11.98 1.23 -12.67
N ILE A 85 -10.70 1.46 -12.40
CA ILE A 85 -9.74 0.41 -12.09
C ILE A 85 -9.04 0.75 -10.78
N ASN A 86 -9.13 -0.17 -9.82
CA ASN A 86 -8.22 -0.22 -8.69
C ASN A 86 -7.05 -1.14 -9.08
N SER A 87 -5.83 -0.61 -9.03
CA SER A 87 -4.64 -1.31 -9.52
C SER A 87 -3.85 -2.06 -8.44
N ALA A 88 -4.47 -2.39 -7.30
CA ALA A 88 -3.83 -3.24 -6.30
C ALA A 88 -3.52 -4.64 -6.86
N GLY A 89 -2.31 -5.15 -6.60
CA GLY A 89 -1.85 -6.45 -7.08
C GLY A 89 -1.49 -6.52 -8.58
N TYR A 90 -1.66 -5.43 -9.32
CA TYR A 90 -1.30 -5.39 -10.75
C TYR A 90 0.21 -5.19 -10.95
N LYS A 91 0.72 -5.71 -12.07
CA LYS A 91 2.06 -5.42 -12.60
C LYS A 91 1.93 -4.65 -13.90
N VAL A 92 2.72 -3.60 -14.03
CA VAL A 92 2.80 -2.77 -15.24
C VAL A 92 3.83 -3.35 -16.18
N LEU A 93 3.44 -3.69 -17.39
CA LEU A 93 4.31 -4.25 -18.43
C LEU A 93 4.35 -3.31 -19.64
N THR A 94 5.54 -3.13 -20.21
CA THR A 94 5.79 -2.23 -21.36
C THR A 94 6.05 -2.99 -22.67
N SER A 95 5.96 -4.32 -22.64
CA SER A 95 6.20 -5.21 -23.79
C SER A 95 5.14 -6.31 -23.85
N VAL A 96 4.72 -6.66 -25.07
CA VAL A 96 3.79 -7.76 -25.31
C VAL A 96 4.48 -9.11 -25.08
N GLU A 97 5.77 -9.22 -25.38
CA GLU A 97 6.57 -10.44 -25.16
C GLU A 97 6.57 -10.82 -23.67
N GLN A 98 6.87 -9.85 -22.79
CA GLN A 98 6.83 -10.06 -21.33
C GLN A 98 5.45 -10.51 -20.85
N TYR A 99 4.39 -9.92 -21.42
CA TYR A 99 3.02 -10.33 -21.11
C TYR A 99 2.73 -11.78 -21.55
N LEU A 100 3.17 -12.17 -22.74
CA LEU A 100 2.97 -13.52 -23.26
C LEU A 100 3.70 -14.58 -22.41
N GLU A 101 4.90 -14.29 -21.93
CA GLU A 101 5.65 -15.18 -21.02
C GLU A 101 4.85 -15.46 -19.75
N LEU A 102 4.30 -14.42 -19.11
CA LEU A 102 3.49 -14.56 -17.90
C LEU A 102 2.19 -15.33 -18.14
N VAL A 103 1.51 -15.07 -19.25
CA VAL A 103 0.26 -15.77 -19.59
C VAL A 103 0.51 -17.22 -19.98
N ASN A 104 1.61 -17.52 -20.66
CA ASN A 104 1.96 -18.90 -21.02
C ASN A 104 2.24 -19.76 -19.79
N ALA A 105 2.79 -19.18 -18.72
CA ALA A 105 2.97 -19.87 -17.44
C ALA A 105 1.65 -20.18 -16.70
N SER A 106 0.53 -19.55 -17.07
CA SER A 106 -0.74 -19.67 -16.33
C SER A 106 -1.54 -20.95 -16.59
N LEU A 107 -1.29 -21.68 -17.69
CA LEU A 107 -2.00 -22.91 -18.04
C LEU A 107 -1.02 -24.05 -18.37
N PRO A 108 -0.96 -25.14 -17.57
CA PRO A 108 -0.04 -26.26 -17.82
C PRO A 108 -0.38 -27.02 -19.11
N GLY A 109 0.65 -27.52 -19.82
CA GLY A 109 0.51 -28.30 -21.05
C GLY A 109 0.52 -27.51 -22.36
N ILE A 110 0.79 -26.21 -22.30
CA ILE A 110 0.95 -25.34 -23.48
C ILE A 110 2.44 -25.20 -23.77
N THR A 111 3.05 -26.18 -24.42
CA THR A 111 4.34 -25.93 -25.08
C THR A 111 4.06 -25.08 -26.34
N PRO A 112 4.80 -23.98 -26.56
CA PRO A 112 4.58 -23.16 -27.74
C PRO A 112 5.00 -23.96 -28.97
N LYS A 113 4.01 -24.56 -29.68
CA LYS A 113 4.24 -25.00 -31.05
C LYS A 113 4.48 -23.73 -31.87
N SER A 114 5.66 -23.64 -32.47
CA SER A 114 6.17 -22.53 -33.27
C SER A 114 5.12 -21.99 -34.24
N GLY A 115 4.56 -20.85 -33.89
CA GLY A 115 3.46 -20.20 -34.60
C GLY A 115 3.02 -18.95 -33.86
N ASN A 116 3.92 -17.96 -33.75
CA ASN A 116 3.65 -16.65 -33.15
C ASN A 116 2.65 -15.85 -34.00
N THR A 117 1.35 -16.13 -33.88
CA THR A 117 0.35 -15.07 -34.06
C THR A 117 0.24 -14.31 -32.75
N PRO A 118 0.24 -12.97 -32.69
CA PRO A 118 0.15 -12.24 -31.42
C PRO A 118 -1.27 -12.33 -30.82
N ILE A 119 -1.39 -12.57 -29.50
CA ILE A 119 -2.68 -12.54 -28.75
C ILE A 119 -3.34 -11.16 -28.88
N LEU A 120 -2.52 -10.12 -28.97
CA LEU A 120 -2.91 -8.73 -29.05
C LEU A 120 -2.09 -8.04 -30.13
N LYS A 121 -2.75 -7.49 -31.16
CA LYS A 121 -2.09 -6.62 -32.14
C LYS A 121 -2.27 -5.17 -31.68
N CYS A 122 -1.18 -4.57 -31.20
CA CYS A 122 -1.16 -3.17 -30.77
C CYS A 122 -1.15 -2.24 -31.99
N PRO A 123 -1.82 -1.08 -31.93
CA PRO A 123 -1.82 -0.10 -33.01
C PRO A 123 -0.48 0.65 -33.11
N THR A 124 0.32 0.67 -32.04
CA THR A 124 1.65 1.29 -32.00
C THR A 124 2.66 0.34 -31.33
N ASP A 125 3.94 0.71 -31.40
CA ASP A 125 5.06 -0.03 -30.79
C ASP A 125 5.23 0.24 -29.29
N PHE A 126 4.33 1.04 -28.68
CA PHE A 126 4.42 1.47 -27.29
C PHE A 126 3.25 0.95 -26.44
N PRO A 127 3.20 -0.35 -26.14
CA PRO A 127 2.13 -0.94 -25.33
C PRO A 127 2.33 -0.67 -23.82
N LEU A 128 1.23 -0.60 -23.09
CA LEU A 128 1.23 -0.54 -21.64
C LEU A 128 0.15 -1.49 -21.12
N ILE A 129 0.53 -2.54 -20.40
CA ILE A 129 -0.37 -3.63 -20.02
C ILE A 129 -0.40 -3.73 -18.50
N LEU A 130 -1.61 -3.74 -17.93
CA LEU A 130 -1.83 -4.07 -16.52
C LEU A 130 -2.19 -5.54 -16.42
N TRP A 131 -1.28 -6.32 -15.86
CA TRP A 131 -1.44 -7.75 -15.61
C TRP A 131 -1.76 -8.00 -14.13
N HIS A 132 -2.66 -8.92 -13.83
CA HIS A 132 -2.96 -9.35 -12.46
C HIS A 132 -3.07 -10.86 -12.44
N PRO A 133 -2.59 -11.57 -11.40
CA PRO A 133 -2.61 -13.04 -11.38
C PRO A 133 -4.03 -13.64 -11.42
N TYR A 134 -5.00 -12.96 -10.83
CA TYR A 134 -6.38 -13.44 -10.68
C TYR A 134 -7.45 -12.64 -11.45
N ALA A 135 -7.38 -11.31 -11.47
CA ALA A 135 -8.36 -10.41 -12.09
C ALA A 135 -8.11 -10.18 -13.59
N ARG A 136 -9.04 -9.51 -14.26
CA ARG A 136 -8.91 -9.14 -15.68
C ARG A 136 -7.66 -8.32 -15.97
N HIS A 137 -7.13 -8.48 -17.17
CA HIS A 137 -6.02 -7.66 -17.65
C HIS A 137 -6.53 -6.44 -18.42
N TYR A 138 -5.77 -5.35 -18.41
CA TYR A 138 -6.05 -4.16 -19.20
C TYR A 138 -4.92 -3.89 -20.18
N TYR A 139 -5.27 -3.56 -21.42
CA TYR A 139 -4.30 -3.32 -22.48
C TYR A 139 -4.44 -1.90 -23.00
N PHE A 140 -3.33 -1.18 -22.97
CA PHE A 140 -3.22 0.19 -23.42
C PHE A 140 -2.10 0.34 -24.45
N CYS A 141 -2.16 1.41 -25.23
CA CYS A 141 -1.19 1.71 -26.27
C CYS A 141 -1.06 3.24 -26.42
N LEU A 142 0.18 3.72 -26.53
CA LEU A 142 0.53 5.15 -26.53
C LEU A 142 1.12 5.56 -27.88
N MET A 143 1.14 6.84 -28.22
CA MET A 143 1.63 7.29 -29.53
C MET A 143 3.15 7.38 -29.59
N THR A 144 3.80 7.65 -28.45
CA THR A 144 5.26 7.84 -28.37
C THR A 144 5.88 7.12 -27.17
N GLY A 145 7.16 6.79 -27.27
CA GLY A 145 7.92 6.21 -26.15
C GLY A 145 7.99 7.12 -24.92
N LYS A 146 8.02 8.44 -25.10
CA LYS A 146 7.99 9.41 -23.99
C LYS A 146 6.66 9.39 -23.24
N GLU A 147 5.54 9.21 -23.94
CA GLU A 147 4.24 9.03 -23.31
C GLU A 147 4.13 7.69 -22.58
N GLN A 148 4.68 6.62 -23.17
CA GLN A 148 4.72 5.30 -22.53
C GLN A 148 5.52 5.33 -21.23
N GLU A 149 6.66 6.02 -21.21
CA GLU A 149 7.48 6.20 -20.00
C GLU A 149 6.71 6.97 -18.91
N LYS A 150 6.08 8.10 -19.27
CA LYS A 150 5.26 8.89 -18.34
C LYS A 150 4.08 8.10 -17.79
N TRP A 151 3.28 7.49 -18.65
CA TRP A 151 2.13 6.67 -18.23
C TRP A 151 2.57 5.42 -17.46
N GLY A 152 3.73 4.85 -17.80
CA GLY A 152 4.35 3.77 -17.06
C GLY A 152 4.64 4.17 -15.61
N ALA A 153 5.29 5.32 -15.41
CA ALA A 153 5.56 5.87 -14.07
C ALA A 153 4.25 6.17 -13.30
N VAL A 154 3.26 6.78 -13.96
CA VAL A 154 1.94 7.06 -13.37
C VAL A 154 1.25 5.76 -12.92
N PHE A 155 1.22 4.73 -13.77
CA PHE A 155 0.57 3.46 -13.43
C PHE A 155 1.32 2.70 -12.34
N GLN A 156 2.66 2.75 -12.33
CA GLN A 156 3.45 2.19 -11.24
C GLN A 156 3.14 2.89 -9.92
N ASP A 157 2.95 4.22 -9.93
CA ASP A 157 2.57 4.97 -8.75
C ASP A 157 1.15 4.65 -8.28
N CYS A 158 0.21 4.45 -9.21
CA CYS A 158 -1.14 3.97 -8.90
C CYS A 158 -1.13 2.57 -8.27
N VAL A 159 -0.35 1.64 -8.82
CA VAL A 159 -0.16 0.30 -8.24
C VAL A 159 0.43 0.39 -6.84
N ARG A 160 1.51 1.18 -6.65
CA ARG A 160 2.16 1.36 -5.35
C ARG A 160 1.20 1.93 -4.32
N HIS A 161 0.41 2.93 -4.69
CA HIS A 161 -0.57 3.53 -3.78
C HIS A 161 -1.69 2.55 -3.43
N CYS A 162 -2.28 1.88 -4.43
CA CYS A 162 -3.34 0.90 -4.20
C CYS A 162 -2.85 -0.32 -3.40
N ASN A 163 -1.58 -0.72 -3.56
CA ASN A 163 -0.98 -1.81 -2.80
C ASN A 163 -0.87 -1.47 -1.30
N ASN A 164 -0.71 -0.19 -0.96
CA ASN A 164 -0.68 0.30 0.41
C ASN A 164 -2.09 0.55 0.98
N GLY A 165 -3.01 -0.40 0.78
CA GLY A 165 -4.42 -0.27 1.16
C GLY A 165 -4.71 -0.55 2.64
N ILE A 166 -3.76 -1.11 3.39
CA ILE A 166 -3.85 -1.33 4.83
C ILE A 166 -3.13 -0.17 5.53
N SER A 167 -3.86 0.61 6.33
CA SER A 167 -3.29 1.76 7.05
C SER A 167 -2.28 1.30 8.11
N GLU A 168 -1.09 1.91 8.11
CA GLU A 168 -0.07 1.70 9.14
C GLU A 168 -0.43 2.36 10.47
N ASP A 169 -1.31 3.36 10.46
CA ASP A 169 -1.74 4.09 11.66
C ASP A 169 -2.76 3.29 12.47
N SER A 170 -3.39 2.28 11.84
CA SER A 170 -4.28 1.36 12.54
C SER A 170 -3.48 0.48 13.51
N LYS A 171 -3.54 0.80 14.80
CA LYS A 171 -2.83 0.05 15.84
C LYS A 171 -3.36 -1.36 16.13
N VAL A 172 -4.61 -1.67 15.76
CA VAL A 172 -5.28 -2.93 16.11
C VAL A 172 -5.69 -3.74 14.88
N GLU A 173 -6.56 -3.20 14.02
CA GLU A 173 -7.12 -3.94 12.89
C GLU A 173 -6.07 -4.40 11.89
N ALA A 174 -5.19 -3.50 11.46
CA ALA A 174 -4.13 -3.79 10.49
C ALA A 174 -3.16 -4.89 10.98
N PRO A 175 -2.52 -4.79 12.16
CA PRO A 175 -1.69 -5.86 12.70
C PRO A 175 -2.45 -7.18 12.84
N ALA A 176 -3.65 -7.14 13.42
CA ALA A 176 -4.49 -8.34 13.60
C ALA A 176 -4.79 -9.04 12.29
N PHE A 177 -5.08 -8.26 11.23
CA PHE A 177 -5.36 -8.78 9.91
C PHE A 177 -4.12 -9.40 9.26
N THR A 178 -3.01 -8.67 9.23
CA THR A 178 -1.76 -9.15 8.62
C THR A 178 -1.22 -10.39 9.33
N ASP A 179 -1.30 -10.44 10.66
CA ASP A 179 -0.90 -11.62 11.43
C ASP A 179 -1.85 -12.79 11.22
N ALA A 180 -3.17 -12.56 11.16
CA ALA A 180 -4.12 -13.64 10.86
C ALA A 180 -3.89 -14.27 9.48
N VAL A 181 -3.62 -13.47 8.44
CA VAL A 181 -3.29 -13.96 7.10
C VAL A 181 -1.99 -14.75 7.11
N ARG A 182 -0.96 -14.25 7.81
CA ARG A 182 0.33 -14.92 7.95
C ARG A 182 0.19 -16.28 8.63
N MET A 183 -0.49 -16.34 9.77
CA MET A 183 -0.73 -17.55 10.55
C MET A 183 -1.55 -18.58 9.75
N TYR A 184 -2.55 -18.13 8.99
CA TYR A 184 -3.32 -18.99 8.10
C TYR A 184 -2.42 -19.65 7.04
N ARG A 185 -1.56 -18.87 6.36
CA ARG A 185 -0.62 -19.41 5.35
C ARG A 185 0.38 -20.38 5.96
N GLN A 186 0.91 -20.08 7.16
CA GLN A 186 1.78 -21.00 7.89
C GLN A 186 1.09 -22.34 8.22
N SER A 187 -0.20 -22.33 8.55
CA SER A 187 -0.98 -23.56 8.78
C SER A 187 -1.11 -24.44 7.52
N LYS A 188 -0.92 -23.84 6.33
CA LYS A 188 -0.87 -24.51 5.02
C LYS A 188 0.56 -24.84 4.58
N GLU A 189 1.53 -24.76 5.49
CA GLU A 189 2.96 -24.97 5.24
C GLU A 189 3.56 -23.95 4.25
N GLN A 190 2.90 -22.81 4.06
CA GLN A 190 3.38 -21.71 3.23
C GLN A 190 4.04 -20.64 4.10
N TYR A 191 5.37 -20.64 4.11
CA TYR A 191 6.17 -19.69 4.86
C TYR A 191 6.71 -18.58 3.94
N GLY A 192 7.23 -17.51 4.54
CA GLY A 192 7.92 -16.44 3.80
C GLY A 192 7.02 -15.29 3.34
N THR A 193 7.65 -14.36 2.62
CA THR A 193 6.99 -13.15 2.13
C THR A 193 6.01 -13.47 1.00
N TRP A 194 4.84 -12.84 1.05
CA TRP A 194 3.78 -13.03 0.07
C TRP A 194 3.58 -11.78 -0.79
N ASP A 195 3.83 -11.89 -2.10
CA ASP A 195 3.67 -10.78 -3.05
C ASP A 195 2.23 -10.25 -3.11
N MET A 196 1.24 -11.10 -2.82
CA MET A 196 -0.18 -10.74 -2.88
C MET A 196 -0.75 -10.22 -1.55
N LEU A 197 0.11 -9.96 -0.56
CA LEU A 197 -0.22 -9.15 0.63
C LEU A 197 -0.24 -7.65 0.27
N CYS A 198 -1.04 -7.30 -0.73
CA CYS A 198 -1.19 -5.94 -1.24
C CYS A 198 -2.65 -5.62 -1.54
N GLY A 199 -3.02 -4.35 -1.36
CA GLY A 199 -4.42 -3.90 -1.45
C GLY A 199 -5.04 -3.67 -0.08
N ASN A 200 -6.35 -3.48 -0.06
CA ASN A 200 -7.13 -3.49 1.17
C ASN A 200 -7.37 -4.92 1.69
N GLN A 201 -7.91 -5.03 2.90
CA GLN A 201 -8.12 -6.31 3.58
C GLN A 201 -8.97 -7.28 2.74
N THR A 202 -10.02 -6.78 2.07
CA THR A 202 -10.85 -7.61 1.18
C THR A 202 -10.08 -8.14 -0.03
N GLN A 203 -9.26 -7.30 -0.67
CA GLN A 203 -8.43 -7.70 -1.82
C GLN A 203 -7.42 -8.78 -1.40
N VAL A 204 -6.78 -8.60 -0.25
CA VAL A 204 -5.84 -9.58 0.31
C VAL A 204 -6.54 -10.91 0.61
N LEU A 205 -7.72 -10.91 1.23
CA LEU A 205 -8.49 -12.14 1.46
C LEU A 205 -8.93 -12.81 0.15
N SER A 206 -9.29 -12.00 -0.85
CA SER A 206 -9.65 -12.51 -2.17
C SER A 206 -8.47 -13.19 -2.84
N ASN A 207 -7.27 -12.60 -2.73
CA ASN A 207 -6.04 -13.17 -3.22
C ASN A 207 -5.72 -14.50 -2.53
N LEU A 208 -5.95 -14.59 -1.21
CA LEU A 208 -5.69 -15.78 -0.41
C LEU A 208 -6.59 -16.95 -0.83
N VAL A 209 -7.89 -16.69 -0.98
CA VAL A 209 -8.85 -17.69 -1.46
C VAL A 209 -8.53 -18.11 -2.88
N MET A 210 -8.15 -17.16 -3.75
CA MET A 210 -7.79 -17.49 -5.13
C MET A 210 -6.50 -18.29 -5.22
N GLU A 211 -5.49 -18.05 -4.39
CA GLU A 211 -4.27 -18.86 -4.32
C GLU A 211 -4.58 -20.34 -4.07
N GLU A 212 -5.55 -20.65 -3.20
CA GLU A 212 -5.99 -22.02 -2.91
C GLU A 212 -6.89 -22.62 -4.00
N LEU A 213 -7.83 -21.84 -4.53
CA LEU A 213 -8.81 -22.33 -5.50
C LEU A 213 -8.23 -22.50 -6.91
N LEU A 214 -7.21 -21.72 -7.27
CA LEU A 214 -6.72 -21.65 -8.66
C LEU A 214 -6.20 -23.00 -9.19
N PRO A 215 -5.41 -23.81 -8.46
CA PRO A 215 -4.96 -25.11 -8.94
C PRO A 215 -6.13 -26.06 -9.24
N GLU A 216 -7.12 -26.12 -8.36
CA GLU A 216 -8.32 -26.96 -8.55
C GLU A 216 -9.16 -26.47 -9.72
N LEU A 217 -9.37 -25.15 -9.83
CA LEU A 217 -10.08 -24.52 -10.93
C LEU A 217 -9.39 -24.80 -12.28
N ARG A 218 -8.06 -24.71 -12.32
CA ARG A 218 -7.25 -25.02 -13.51
C ARG A 218 -7.42 -26.47 -13.93
N ASN A 219 -7.39 -27.41 -13.00
CA ASN A 219 -7.55 -28.83 -13.29
C ASN A 219 -8.97 -29.17 -13.76
N ALA A 220 -10.00 -28.55 -13.17
CA ALA A 220 -11.39 -28.80 -13.51
C ALA A 220 -11.82 -28.16 -14.85
N ILE A 221 -11.40 -26.91 -15.10
CA ILE A 221 -11.85 -26.11 -16.25
C ILE A 221 -10.86 -26.17 -17.41
N GLY A 222 -9.55 -26.18 -17.14
CA GLY A 222 -8.49 -26.10 -18.16
C GLY A 222 -8.62 -27.10 -19.32
N PRO A 223 -8.92 -28.39 -19.06
CA PRO A 223 -9.18 -29.39 -20.12
C PRO A 223 -10.47 -29.17 -20.91
N ARG A 224 -11.43 -28.43 -20.36
CA ARG A 224 -12.75 -28.16 -20.99
C ARG A 224 -12.73 -26.93 -21.91
N LEU A 225 -11.68 -26.11 -21.84
CA LEU A 225 -11.52 -24.93 -22.68
C LEU A 225 -11.27 -25.33 -24.14
N LYS A 226 -12.18 -24.89 -25.03
CA LYS A 226 -12.10 -25.13 -26.47
C LYS A 226 -11.42 -23.96 -27.19
N GLY A 227 -10.86 -24.23 -28.37
CA GLY A 227 -10.26 -23.22 -29.25
C GLY A 227 -8.74 -23.30 -29.33
N LYS A 228 -8.14 -22.35 -30.05
CA LYS A 228 -6.68 -22.22 -30.14
C LYS A 228 -6.11 -21.83 -28.78
N THR A 229 -4.82 -22.05 -28.57
CA THR A 229 -4.09 -21.72 -27.33
C THR A 229 -4.45 -20.34 -26.76
N GLN A 230 -4.51 -19.33 -27.62
CA GLN A 230 -4.78 -17.95 -27.24
C GLN A 230 -6.23 -17.71 -26.82
N GLU A 231 -7.17 -18.35 -27.49
CA GLU A 231 -8.59 -18.29 -27.15
C GLU A 231 -8.83 -18.98 -25.80
N ARG A 232 -8.13 -20.10 -25.56
CA ARG A 232 -8.15 -20.80 -24.27
C ARG A 232 -7.59 -19.91 -23.15
N GLN A 233 -6.44 -19.27 -23.37
CA GLN A 233 -5.83 -18.33 -22.42
C GLN A 233 -6.75 -17.13 -22.13
N ARG A 234 -7.35 -16.54 -23.17
CA ARG A 234 -8.29 -15.42 -23.00
C ARG A 234 -9.54 -15.83 -22.22
N THR A 235 -10.13 -16.97 -22.58
CA THR A 235 -11.29 -17.52 -21.87
C THR A 235 -10.94 -17.82 -20.41
N TRP A 236 -9.74 -18.35 -20.15
CA TRP A 236 -9.25 -18.59 -18.81
C TRP A 236 -9.13 -17.30 -17.98
N ILE A 237 -8.58 -16.23 -18.55
CA ILE A 237 -8.48 -14.92 -17.88
C ILE A 237 -9.88 -14.38 -17.52
N GLN A 238 -10.86 -14.49 -18.43
CA GLN A 238 -12.23 -14.08 -18.16
C GLN A 238 -12.91 -14.89 -17.05
N ILE A 239 -12.69 -16.21 -17.05
CA ILE A 239 -13.22 -17.09 -15.99
C ILE A 239 -12.56 -16.75 -14.65
N SER A 240 -11.23 -16.56 -14.64
CA SER A 240 -10.49 -16.17 -13.44
C SER A 240 -10.99 -14.84 -12.87
N ASP A 241 -11.24 -13.84 -13.72
CA ASP A 241 -11.82 -12.55 -13.29
C ASP A 241 -13.22 -12.70 -12.70
N ALA A 242 -14.08 -13.49 -13.35
CA ALA A 242 -15.44 -13.71 -12.86
C ALA A 242 -15.43 -14.39 -11.47
N VAL A 243 -14.57 -15.40 -11.28
CA VAL A 243 -14.38 -16.07 -9.99
C VAL A 243 -13.79 -15.10 -8.96
N TYR A 244 -12.78 -14.30 -9.33
CA TYR A 244 -12.18 -13.29 -8.45
C TYR A 244 -13.24 -12.31 -7.93
N ARG A 245 -14.12 -11.81 -8.81
CA ARG A 245 -15.21 -10.90 -8.41
C ARG A 245 -16.22 -11.56 -7.47
N MET A 246 -16.57 -12.83 -7.70
CA MET A 246 -17.45 -13.57 -6.79
C MET A 246 -16.82 -13.76 -5.41
N VAL A 247 -15.54 -14.15 -5.38
CA VAL A 247 -14.76 -14.30 -4.14
C VAL A 247 -14.65 -12.96 -3.42
N TYR A 248 -14.43 -11.86 -4.14
CA TYR A 248 -14.35 -10.52 -3.57
C TYR A 248 -15.63 -10.12 -2.83
N GLU A 249 -16.79 -10.24 -3.45
CA GLU A 249 -18.07 -9.90 -2.81
C GLU A 249 -18.35 -10.78 -1.59
N GLN A 250 -18.06 -12.08 -1.68
CA GLN A 250 -18.27 -13.01 -0.57
C GLN A 250 -17.32 -12.75 0.60
N THR A 251 -16.03 -12.55 0.34
CA THR A 251 -15.03 -12.25 1.36
C THR A 251 -15.29 -10.90 2.02
N LYS A 252 -15.74 -9.90 1.25
CA LYS A 252 -16.14 -8.59 1.77
C LYS A 252 -17.25 -8.72 2.80
N ALA A 253 -18.36 -9.37 2.43
CA ALA A 253 -19.50 -9.52 3.34
C ALA A 253 -19.13 -10.25 4.64
N GLN A 254 -18.29 -11.29 4.56
CA GLN A 254 -17.85 -12.03 5.73
C GLN A 254 -16.85 -11.24 6.60
N TYR A 255 -15.94 -10.51 5.97
CA TYR A 255 -14.98 -9.67 6.67
C TYR A 255 -15.67 -8.52 7.39
N ASP A 256 -16.53 -7.78 6.72
CA ASP A 256 -17.29 -6.66 7.30
C ASP A 256 -18.14 -7.14 8.49
N ALA A 257 -18.80 -8.30 8.35
CA ALA A 257 -19.55 -8.91 9.44
C ALA A 257 -18.68 -9.34 10.63
N MET A 258 -17.44 -9.78 10.38
CA MET A 258 -16.48 -10.12 11.44
C MET A 258 -15.95 -8.88 12.16
N VAL A 259 -15.58 -7.84 11.42
CA VAL A 259 -15.11 -6.57 11.99
C VAL A 259 -16.20 -5.94 12.84
N ALA A 260 -17.45 -5.91 12.37
CA ALA A 260 -18.58 -5.39 13.13
C ALA A 260 -18.79 -6.13 14.47
N LYS A 261 -18.57 -7.45 14.51
CA LYS A 261 -18.63 -8.24 15.76
C LYS A 261 -17.47 -7.90 16.69
N CYS A 262 -16.26 -7.76 16.17
CA CYS A 262 -15.09 -7.37 16.97
C CYS A 262 -15.26 -5.97 17.58
N GLU A 263 -15.73 -5.00 16.81
CA GLU A 263 -15.97 -3.64 17.30
C GLU A 263 -17.08 -3.59 18.38
N LEU A 264 -18.09 -4.46 18.29
CA LEU A 264 -19.13 -4.56 19.32
C LEU A 264 -18.58 -5.07 20.67
N GLU A 265 -17.68 -6.05 20.63
CA GLU A 265 -17.08 -6.66 21.82
C GLU A 265 -15.87 -5.87 22.36
N ARG A 266 -15.31 -4.95 21.56
CA ARG A 266 -14.09 -4.19 21.86
C ARG A 266 -14.12 -3.44 23.21
N PRO A 267 -15.18 -2.69 23.59
CA PRO A 267 -15.16 -1.94 24.85
C PRO A 267 -15.09 -2.86 26.08
N GLN A 268 -15.76 -4.02 26.02
CA GLN A 268 -15.72 -5.02 27.08
C GLN A 268 -14.31 -5.60 27.22
N MET A 269 -13.70 -5.99 26.11
CA MET A 269 -12.35 -6.56 26.10
C MET A 269 -11.30 -5.55 26.54
N GLU A 270 -11.41 -4.29 26.11
CA GLU A 270 -10.51 -3.22 26.54
C GLU A 270 -10.62 -2.95 28.05
N SER A 271 -11.84 -2.98 28.62
CA SER A 271 -12.04 -2.85 30.06
C SER A 271 -11.37 -3.98 30.84
N SER A 272 -11.47 -5.22 30.35
CA SER A 272 -10.80 -6.37 30.97
C SER A 272 -9.29 -6.25 30.89
N ILE A 273 -8.74 -5.91 29.71
CA ILE A 273 -7.30 -5.69 29.51
C ILE A 273 -6.76 -4.62 30.47
N ARG A 274 -7.46 -3.48 30.61
CA ARG A 274 -7.02 -2.39 31.50
C ARG A 274 -7.07 -2.78 32.98
N THR A 275 -8.02 -3.61 33.38
CA THR A 275 -8.18 -4.07 34.77
C THR A 275 -7.12 -5.10 35.15
N ASP A 276 -6.85 -6.04 34.25
CA ASP A 276 -5.99 -7.20 34.52
C ASP A 276 -4.61 -7.12 33.84
N MET A 277 -4.18 -5.93 33.41
CA MET A 277 -2.96 -5.72 32.60
C MET A 277 -1.73 -6.44 33.18
N ASP A 278 -1.42 -6.22 34.46
CA ASP A 278 -0.24 -6.81 35.10
C ASP A 278 -0.34 -8.34 35.21
N GLN A 279 -1.55 -8.86 35.40
CA GLN A 279 -1.81 -10.31 35.49
C GLN A 279 -1.65 -10.98 34.13
N ILE A 280 -2.16 -10.34 33.07
CA ILE A 280 -1.99 -10.80 31.68
C ILE A 280 -0.51 -10.77 31.30
N ILE A 281 0.22 -9.69 31.61
CA ILE A 281 1.66 -9.59 31.35
C ILE A 281 2.42 -10.69 32.11
N THR A 282 2.11 -10.91 33.39
CA THR A 282 2.76 -11.95 34.20
C THR A 282 2.49 -13.35 33.66
N SER A 283 1.24 -13.63 33.26
CA SER A 283 0.87 -14.90 32.63
C SER A 283 1.59 -15.10 31.29
N LYS A 284 1.66 -14.06 30.46
CA LYS A 284 2.38 -14.09 29.17
C LYS A 284 3.87 -14.32 29.37
N GLU A 285 4.52 -13.66 30.33
CA GLU A 285 5.95 -13.89 30.61
C GLU A 285 6.21 -15.27 31.19
N HIS A 286 5.31 -15.81 32.04
CA HIS A 286 5.42 -17.18 32.52
C HIS A 286 5.39 -18.18 31.36
N LEU A 287 4.43 -18.03 30.43
CA LEU A 287 4.35 -18.82 29.21
C LEU A 287 5.62 -18.66 28.35
N ALA A 288 6.03 -17.42 28.10
CA ALA A 288 7.22 -17.10 27.31
C ALA A 288 8.47 -17.74 27.91
N SER A 289 8.64 -17.74 29.22
CA SER A 289 9.76 -18.37 29.93
C SER A 289 9.81 -19.88 29.72
N LYS A 290 8.66 -20.57 29.78
CA LYS A 290 8.56 -22.02 29.51
C LYS A 290 8.88 -22.36 28.06
N ILE A 291 8.31 -21.59 27.12
CA ILE A 291 8.60 -21.76 25.69
C ILE A 291 10.09 -21.48 25.41
N ARG A 292 10.64 -20.41 25.98
CA ARG A 292 12.06 -20.03 25.85
C ARG A 292 12.98 -21.14 26.34
N ALA A 293 12.69 -21.77 27.49
CA ALA A 293 13.49 -22.90 27.98
C ALA A 293 13.51 -24.09 27.00
N PHE A 294 12.43 -24.31 26.26
CA PHE A 294 12.30 -25.41 25.30
C PHE A 294 12.91 -25.10 23.92
N VAL A 295 12.69 -23.87 23.42
CA VAL A 295 12.99 -23.48 22.03
C VAL A 295 14.37 -22.84 21.89
N LEU A 296 14.79 -22.02 22.86
CA LEU A 296 15.98 -21.18 22.73
C LEU A 296 17.27 -21.97 22.42
N PRO A 297 17.56 -23.14 23.04
CA PRO A 297 18.77 -23.89 22.71
C PRO A 297 18.82 -24.33 21.24
N LYS A 298 17.67 -24.69 20.65
CA LYS A 298 17.57 -25.09 19.24
C LYS A 298 17.64 -23.86 18.32
N ALA A 299 16.94 -22.79 18.70
CA ALA A 299 16.93 -21.54 17.95
C ALA A 299 18.32 -20.90 17.87
N GLU A 300 19.06 -20.81 18.98
CA GLU A 300 20.41 -20.22 19.01
C GLU A 300 21.42 -20.95 18.11
N ILE A 301 21.36 -22.28 18.05
CA ILE A 301 22.21 -23.07 17.14
C ILE A 301 21.84 -22.75 15.69
N CYS A 302 20.53 -22.69 15.39
CA CYS A 302 20.05 -22.38 14.05
C CYS A 302 20.45 -20.96 13.62
N VAL A 303 20.24 -19.95 14.48
CA VAL A 303 20.64 -18.56 14.25
C VAL A 303 22.13 -18.48 13.97
N ARG A 304 22.97 -19.06 14.83
CA ARG A 304 24.44 -18.99 14.69
C ARG A 304 24.94 -19.61 13.39
N ASN A 305 24.36 -20.73 12.97
CA ASN A 305 24.85 -21.49 11.82
C ASN A 305 24.27 -20.99 10.49
N HIS A 306 23.00 -20.59 10.48
CA HIS A 306 22.24 -20.37 9.25
C HIS A 306 21.81 -18.91 9.04
N VAL A 307 21.82 -18.07 10.08
CA VAL A 307 21.30 -16.69 10.02
C VAL A 307 22.42 -15.68 10.21
N GLN A 308 23.10 -15.73 11.35
CA GLN A 308 24.15 -14.81 11.79
C GLN A 308 25.22 -14.53 10.71
N PRO A 309 25.73 -15.52 9.94
CA PRO A 309 26.76 -15.27 8.93
C PRO A 309 26.29 -14.39 7.77
N TYR A 310 24.98 -14.29 7.53
CA TYR A 310 24.41 -13.59 6.38
C TYR A 310 23.81 -12.24 6.74
N ILE A 311 23.52 -11.97 8.03
CA ILE A 311 22.87 -10.72 8.48
C ILE A 311 23.56 -9.49 7.90
N SER A 312 24.89 -9.41 7.99
CA SER A 312 25.66 -8.25 7.48
C SER A 312 25.54 -8.08 5.97
N SER A 313 25.57 -9.17 5.20
CA SER A 313 25.45 -9.13 3.74
C SER A 313 24.04 -8.74 3.28
N ILE A 314 23.02 -9.27 3.95
CA ILE A 314 21.61 -8.94 3.71
C ILE A 314 21.37 -7.46 4.01
N LEU A 315 21.87 -7.00 5.16
CA LEU A 315 21.77 -5.61 5.56
C LEU A 315 22.44 -4.71 4.52
N GLU A 316 23.63 -5.04 4.03
CA GLU A 316 24.33 -4.25 3.01
C GLU A 316 23.57 -4.21 1.67
N ALA A 317 23.06 -5.36 1.21
CA ALA A 317 22.28 -5.45 -0.02
C ALA A 317 20.97 -4.65 0.03
N LEU A 318 20.32 -4.58 1.19
CA LEU A 318 19.10 -3.80 1.40
C LEU A 318 19.40 -2.31 1.62
N MET A 319 20.37 -1.99 2.47
CA MET A 319 20.66 -0.62 2.89
C MET A 319 21.27 0.22 1.79
N THR A 320 21.99 -0.39 0.84
CA THR A 320 22.60 0.32 -0.29
C THR A 320 21.55 1.01 -1.18
N PRO A 321 20.64 0.29 -1.87
CA PRO A 321 19.62 0.93 -2.71
C PRO A 321 18.66 1.79 -1.90
N THR A 322 18.30 1.37 -0.68
CA THR A 322 17.42 2.15 0.20
C THR A 322 18.05 3.50 0.52
N SER A 323 19.32 3.55 0.93
CA SER A 323 19.97 4.81 1.29
C SER A 323 20.23 5.71 0.10
N GLN A 324 20.50 5.13 -1.08
CA GLN A 324 20.57 5.90 -2.32
C GLN A 324 19.23 6.54 -2.67
N GLY A 325 18.11 5.82 -2.51
CA GLY A 325 16.78 6.39 -2.76
C GLY A 325 16.43 7.51 -1.79
N PHE A 326 16.72 7.37 -0.49
CA PHE A 326 16.53 8.45 0.48
C PHE A 326 17.47 9.65 0.26
N ALA A 327 18.70 9.41 -0.22
CA ALA A 327 19.59 10.50 -0.64
C ALA A 327 19.03 11.21 -1.87
N GLU A 328 18.50 10.49 -2.85
CA GLU A 328 17.86 11.08 -4.03
C GLU A 328 16.63 11.91 -3.66
N VAL A 329 15.78 11.44 -2.71
CA VAL A 329 14.66 12.25 -2.17
C VAL A 329 15.16 13.57 -1.61
N ARG A 330 16.24 13.55 -0.82
CA ARG A 330 16.86 14.75 -0.25
C ARG A 330 17.33 15.72 -1.33
N GLU A 331 17.97 15.21 -2.39
CA GLU A 331 18.48 16.02 -3.50
C GLU A 331 17.34 16.59 -4.36
N VAL A 332 16.30 15.82 -4.65
CA VAL A 332 15.10 16.30 -5.36
C VAL A 332 14.42 17.40 -4.57
N PHE A 333 14.22 17.22 -3.26
CA PHE A 333 13.67 18.25 -2.38
C PHE A 333 14.53 19.52 -2.38
N PHE A 334 15.84 19.38 -2.19
CA PHE A 334 16.78 20.50 -2.19
C PHE A 334 16.74 21.28 -3.50
N LYS A 335 16.76 20.57 -4.64
CA LYS A 335 16.71 21.17 -5.98
C LYS A 335 15.42 21.94 -6.19
N GLU A 336 14.27 21.35 -5.92
CA GLU A 336 12.96 21.98 -6.16
C GLU A 336 12.74 23.23 -5.29
N VAL A 337 13.16 23.21 -4.02
CA VAL A 337 13.11 24.39 -3.16
C VAL A 337 14.10 25.47 -3.63
N THR A 338 15.28 25.07 -4.10
CA THR A 338 16.29 26.01 -4.62
C THR A 338 15.83 26.67 -5.92
N ASP A 339 15.26 25.89 -6.84
CA ASP A 339 14.71 26.37 -8.11
C ASP A 339 13.55 27.35 -7.84
N MET A 340 12.67 27.04 -6.89
CA MET A 340 11.64 27.98 -6.41
C MET A 340 12.27 29.26 -5.87
N ASN A 341 13.30 29.18 -5.02
CA ASN A 341 13.97 30.36 -4.46
C ASN A 341 14.58 31.23 -5.57
N MET A 342 15.22 30.63 -6.57
CA MET A 342 15.75 31.35 -7.74
C MET A 342 14.64 32.02 -8.56
N ASN A 343 13.52 31.33 -8.77
CA ASN A 343 12.38 31.89 -9.51
C ASN A 343 11.74 33.07 -8.78
N ILE A 344 11.61 33.01 -7.45
CA ILE A 344 11.12 34.13 -6.64
C ILE A 344 12.02 35.37 -6.77
N VAL A 345 13.35 35.17 -6.81
CA VAL A 345 14.33 36.23 -7.06
C VAL A 345 14.15 36.85 -8.45
N ASN A 346 13.95 36.01 -9.47
CA ASN A 346 13.87 36.45 -10.86
C ASN A 346 12.54 37.11 -11.22
N GLU A 347 11.43 36.66 -10.64
CA GLU A 347 10.07 36.95 -11.12
C GLU A 347 9.20 37.81 -10.19
N GLY A 348 9.77 38.40 -9.13
CA GLY A 348 9.19 39.58 -8.49
C GLY A 348 8.71 39.46 -7.04
N GLY A 349 8.97 38.37 -6.31
CA GLY A 349 8.71 38.28 -4.86
C GLY A 349 7.45 37.50 -4.46
N LEU A 350 6.78 37.94 -3.38
CA LEU A 350 5.80 37.16 -2.60
C LEU A 350 4.57 36.68 -3.40
N GLU A 351 4.14 37.41 -4.43
CA GLU A 351 2.93 37.08 -5.21
C GLU A 351 3.05 35.73 -5.95
N LYS A 352 4.26 35.36 -6.41
CA LYS A 352 4.48 34.07 -7.06
C LYS A 352 4.78 32.94 -6.07
N LEU A 353 5.09 33.26 -4.82
CA LEU A 353 5.38 32.26 -3.79
C LEU A 353 4.19 31.31 -3.62
N VAL A 354 2.96 31.84 -3.63
CA VAL A 354 1.72 31.07 -3.55
C VAL A 354 1.64 30.00 -4.65
N GLU A 355 1.85 30.40 -5.91
CA GLU A 355 1.78 29.48 -7.05
C GLU A 355 2.88 28.40 -6.99
N TYR A 356 4.08 28.77 -6.55
CA TYR A 356 5.16 27.81 -6.39
C TYR A 356 4.93 26.87 -5.20
N MET A 357 4.41 27.37 -4.08
CA MET A 357 4.08 26.56 -2.91
C MET A 357 2.95 25.57 -3.22
N GLU A 358 1.92 25.98 -3.97
CA GLU A 358 0.87 25.07 -4.45
C GLU A 358 1.51 23.92 -5.25
N LYS A 359 2.37 24.21 -6.24
CA LYS A 359 3.06 23.17 -7.02
C LYS A 359 4.02 22.31 -6.18
N LEU A 360 4.73 22.92 -5.23
CA LEU A 360 5.74 22.26 -4.40
C LEU A 360 5.08 21.32 -3.38
N SER A 361 3.93 21.69 -2.83
CA SER A 361 3.17 20.86 -1.87
C SER A 361 2.80 19.48 -2.46
N HIS A 362 2.63 19.40 -3.78
CA HIS A 362 2.31 18.18 -4.51
C HIS A 362 3.54 17.38 -4.98
N LEU A 363 4.76 17.84 -4.71
CA LEU A 363 6.00 17.20 -5.22
C LEU A 363 6.11 15.72 -4.83
N ALA A 364 5.71 15.36 -3.60
CA ALA A 364 5.71 13.97 -3.13
C ALA A 364 4.81 13.04 -3.96
N PHE A 365 3.80 13.58 -4.62
CA PHE A 365 2.83 12.84 -5.43
C PHE A 365 3.09 13.00 -6.94
N HIS A 366 4.16 13.71 -7.32
CA HIS A 366 4.48 13.95 -8.72
C HIS A 366 5.15 12.71 -9.33
N PRO A 367 4.47 11.99 -10.26
CA PRO A 367 4.88 10.65 -10.69
C PRO A 367 6.25 10.64 -11.40
N VAL A 368 6.59 11.70 -12.13
CA VAL A 368 7.87 11.79 -12.87
C VAL A 368 9.04 12.27 -11.98
N LYS A 369 8.82 13.23 -11.06
CA LYS A 369 9.89 13.79 -10.24
C LYS A 369 10.34 12.82 -9.14
N MET A 370 9.41 12.04 -8.59
CA MET A 370 9.72 11.00 -7.60
C MET A 370 10.30 9.72 -8.22
N GLN A 371 10.22 9.56 -9.55
CA GLN A 371 10.65 8.33 -10.21
C GLN A 371 12.14 8.04 -10.02
N SER A 372 13.01 9.06 -10.08
CA SER A 372 14.46 8.86 -9.86
C SER A 372 14.76 8.31 -8.46
N CYS A 373 13.94 8.67 -7.46
CA CYS A 373 14.04 8.15 -6.10
C CYS A 373 13.65 6.66 -6.07
N TYR A 374 12.54 6.32 -6.73
CA TYR A 374 12.00 4.96 -6.74
C TYR A 374 12.87 3.97 -7.52
N GLU A 375 13.48 4.41 -8.62
CA GLU A 375 14.35 3.60 -9.48
C GLU A 375 15.58 3.05 -8.75
N LYS A 376 16.06 3.73 -7.70
CA LYS A 376 17.19 3.21 -6.90
C LYS A 376 16.87 1.85 -6.28
N MET A 377 15.59 1.60 -5.95
CA MET A 377 15.16 0.31 -5.41
C MET A 377 15.14 -0.81 -6.44
N GLU A 378 15.18 -0.52 -7.75
CA GLU A 378 15.22 -1.56 -8.77
C GLU A 378 16.53 -2.35 -8.77
N GLN A 379 17.60 -1.75 -8.22
CA GLN A 379 18.90 -2.39 -8.04
C GLN A 379 18.92 -3.44 -6.92
N LEU A 380 17.86 -3.50 -6.09
CA LEU A 380 17.76 -4.46 -4.99
C LEU A 380 17.71 -5.90 -5.53
N LYS A 381 18.78 -6.65 -5.26
CA LYS A 381 18.94 -8.06 -5.56
C LYS A 381 19.29 -8.81 -4.28
N LEU A 382 18.46 -9.79 -3.91
CA LEU A 382 18.68 -10.64 -2.74
C LEU A 382 18.98 -12.09 -3.17
N GLU A 383 19.77 -12.26 -4.24
CA GLU A 383 20.03 -13.55 -4.89
C GLU A 383 20.57 -14.62 -3.92
N GLY A 384 21.43 -14.25 -2.96
CA GLY A 384 22.01 -15.18 -1.97
C GLY A 384 21.02 -15.69 -0.91
N LEU A 385 19.98 -14.91 -0.60
CA LEU A 385 18.88 -15.31 0.28
C LEU A 385 17.83 -16.12 -0.48
N GLN A 386 17.45 -15.66 -1.68
CA GLN A 386 16.45 -16.32 -2.52
C GLN A 386 16.82 -17.77 -2.84
N GLN A 387 18.10 -18.05 -3.10
CA GLN A 387 18.57 -19.41 -3.39
C GLN A 387 18.62 -20.34 -2.17
N ARG A 388 18.59 -19.81 -0.94
CA ARG A 388 18.80 -20.59 0.30
C ARG A 388 17.58 -20.66 1.20
N PHE A 389 16.70 -19.68 1.12
CA PHE A 389 15.52 -19.54 1.97
C PHE A 389 14.21 -19.55 1.19
N ASP A 390 14.24 -19.83 -0.12
CA ASP A 390 13.05 -19.91 -0.98
C ASP A 390 12.21 -18.61 -0.95
N VAL A 391 12.87 -17.46 -0.79
CA VAL A 391 12.21 -16.16 -0.69
C VAL A 391 11.51 -15.83 -2.00
N SER A 392 10.17 -15.77 -1.96
CA SER A 392 9.29 -15.63 -3.13
C SER A 392 9.66 -14.46 -4.05
N SER A 393 10.10 -13.31 -3.50
CA SER A 393 10.30 -12.06 -4.28
C SER A 393 10.89 -10.90 -3.46
N THR A 394 11.63 -10.00 -4.12
CA THR A 394 12.08 -8.72 -3.53
C THR A 394 11.04 -7.60 -3.65
N SER A 395 9.87 -7.88 -4.25
CA SER A 395 8.91 -6.84 -4.65
C SER A 395 8.31 -6.07 -3.47
N VAL A 396 7.95 -6.78 -2.38
CA VAL A 396 7.37 -6.17 -1.17
C VAL A 396 8.33 -5.16 -0.54
N PHE A 397 9.63 -5.47 -0.55
CA PHE A 397 10.66 -4.55 -0.04
C PHE A 397 10.79 -3.29 -0.88
N LYS A 398 10.80 -3.44 -2.21
CA LYS A 398 10.87 -2.30 -3.13
C LYS A 398 9.68 -1.37 -2.90
N GLN A 399 8.48 -1.93 -2.86
CA GLN A 399 7.25 -1.17 -2.64
C GLN A 399 7.27 -0.44 -1.30
N ARG A 400 7.64 -1.14 -0.22
CA ARG A 400 7.67 -0.56 1.12
C ARG A 400 8.69 0.58 1.25
N ALA A 401 9.90 0.38 0.73
CA ALA A 401 10.92 1.42 0.73
C ALA A 401 10.47 2.65 -0.07
N GLN A 402 9.85 2.46 -1.22
CA GLN A 402 9.31 3.55 -2.05
C GLN A 402 8.17 4.30 -1.34
N ILE A 403 7.29 3.61 -0.60
CA ILE A 403 6.25 4.24 0.21
C ILE A 403 6.86 5.14 1.29
N HIS A 404 7.89 4.65 2.00
CA HIS A 404 8.58 5.46 3.01
C HIS A 404 9.35 6.65 2.41
N MET A 405 9.92 6.50 1.21
CA MET A 405 10.52 7.63 0.48
C MET A 405 9.48 8.71 0.17
N ARG A 406 8.27 8.31 -0.25
CA ARG A 406 7.16 9.23 -0.50
C ARG A 406 6.70 9.95 0.77
N GLN A 407 6.49 9.19 1.86
CA GLN A 407 6.08 9.75 3.15
C GLN A 407 7.10 10.79 3.64
N GLN A 408 8.39 10.49 3.57
CA GLN A 408 9.44 11.39 4.03
C GLN A 408 9.61 12.63 3.14
N MET A 409 9.30 12.52 1.83
CA MET A 409 9.19 13.69 0.96
C MET A 409 8.03 14.59 1.39
N ASP A 410 6.84 14.04 1.64
CA ASP A 410 5.66 14.82 2.08
C ASP A 410 5.89 15.44 3.47
N ASP A 411 6.45 14.70 4.42
CA ASP A 411 6.81 15.21 5.75
C ASP A 411 7.81 16.38 5.65
N ALA A 412 8.80 16.29 4.75
CA ALA A 412 9.77 17.37 4.52
C ALA A 412 9.10 18.61 3.90
N LEU A 413 8.23 18.42 2.91
CA LEU A 413 7.48 19.48 2.26
C LEU A 413 6.53 20.19 3.22
N TYR A 414 5.76 19.42 3.99
CA TYR A 414 4.83 19.95 4.97
C TYR A 414 5.55 20.71 6.10
N THR A 415 6.69 20.20 6.56
CA THR A 415 7.53 20.90 7.53
C THR A 415 8.08 22.20 6.96
N PHE A 416 8.54 22.18 5.71
CA PHE A 416 9.05 23.37 5.01
C PHE A 416 7.96 24.43 4.84
N GLU A 417 6.78 24.03 4.35
CA GLU A 417 5.61 24.87 4.17
C GLU A 417 5.19 25.55 5.49
N THR A 418 5.08 24.76 6.55
CA THR A 418 4.69 25.25 7.89
C THR A 418 5.71 26.24 8.45
N LEU A 419 7.00 25.94 8.36
CA LEU A 419 8.07 26.81 8.85
C LEU A 419 8.19 28.09 8.02
N LEU A 420 7.99 28.00 6.70
CA LEU A 420 8.01 29.16 5.82
C LEU A 420 6.85 30.09 6.13
N HIS A 421 5.63 29.56 6.24
CA HIS A 421 4.44 30.33 6.57
C HIS A 421 4.59 31.14 7.87
N GLN A 422 5.23 30.56 8.90
CA GLN A 422 5.50 31.26 10.16
C GLN A 422 6.52 32.39 10.05
N GLU A 423 7.53 32.23 9.20
CA GLU A 423 8.55 33.26 8.98
C GLU A 423 8.02 34.38 8.08
N LEU A 424 7.11 34.08 7.15
CA LEU A 424 6.45 35.10 6.30
C LEU A 424 5.73 36.17 7.12
N GLY A 425 5.08 35.80 8.22
CA GLY A 425 4.43 36.75 9.12
C GLY A 425 5.38 37.74 9.83
N LYS A 426 6.71 37.55 9.71
CA LYS A 426 7.73 38.35 10.40
C LYS A 426 8.63 39.18 9.46
N LEU A 427 8.53 38.98 8.15
CA LEU A 427 9.47 39.56 7.17
C LEU A 427 9.08 40.99 6.75
N GLN A 428 10.08 41.87 6.57
CA GLN A 428 9.88 43.24 6.09
C GLN A 428 10.51 43.54 4.70
N GLY A 429 11.09 42.54 4.00
CA GLY A 429 11.67 42.74 2.66
C GLY A 429 12.03 41.49 1.84
N LYS A 430 12.28 41.67 0.53
CA LYS A 430 12.55 40.58 -0.46
C LYS A 430 13.89 39.86 -0.25
N ASP A 431 14.95 40.58 0.12
CA ASP A 431 16.28 39.98 0.39
C ASP A 431 16.28 39.13 1.68
N GLU A 432 15.40 39.46 2.63
CA GLU A 432 15.21 38.66 3.84
C GLU A 432 14.46 37.36 3.56
N LEU A 433 13.55 37.36 2.57
CA LEU A 433 12.81 36.16 2.16
C LEU A 433 13.73 35.08 1.63
N CYS A 434 14.64 35.41 0.71
CA CYS A 434 15.54 34.43 0.09
C CYS A 434 16.47 33.77 1.12
N LYS A 435 17.03 34.60 2.03
CA LYS A 435 17.86 34.12 3.14
C LYS A 435 17.07 33.27 4.12
N SER A 436 15.79 33.61 4.35
CA SER A 436 14.92 32.85 5.25
C SER A 436 14.51 31.51 4.65
N ILE A 437 14.15 31.46 3.36
CA ILE A 437 13.91 30.20 2.62
C ILE A 437 15.12 29.28 2.72
N GLN A 438 16.33 29.80 2.45
CA GLN A 438 17.55 28.99 2.54
C GLN A 438 17.82 28.49 3.97
N ARG A 439 17.60 29.34 4.99
CA ARG A 439 17.75 28.96 6.40
C ARG A 439 16.75 27.88 6.80
N ILE A 440 15.49 27.99 6.35
CA ILE A 440 14.44 26.99 6.61
C ILE A 440 14.79 25.69 5.89
N LEU A 441 15.21 25.75 4.63
CA LEU A 441 15.66 24.59 3.86
C LEU A 441 16.77 23.82 4.61
N GLU A 442 17.83 24.50 5.04
CA GLU A 442 18.91 23.88 5.82
C GLU A 442 18.41 23.26 7.13
N ARG A 443 17.43 23.89 7.78
CA ARG A 443 16.82 23.38 9.01
C ARG A 443 15.98 22.13 8.75
N VAL A 444 15.19 22.10 7.68
CA VAL A 444 14.39 20.94 7.26
C VAL A 444 15.30 19.79 6.84
N LEU A 445 16.38 20.04 6.10
CA LEU A 445 17.34 19.02 5.72
C LEU A 445 17.98 18.32 6.93
N LYS A 446 18.33 19.07 7.99
CA LYS A 446 18.84 18.48 9.23
C LYS A 446 17.83 17.56 9.92
N LYS A 447 16.54 17.91 9.87
CA LYS A 447 15.45 17.10 10.42
C LYS A 447 15.22 15.84 9.57
N TYR A 448 15.21 16.01 8.25
CA TYR A 448 15.12 14.93 7.29
C TYR A 448 16.27 13.92 7.44
N ASP A 449 17.51 14.39 7.59
CA ASP A 449 18.66 13.51 7.75
C ASP A 449 18.47 12.62 9.00
N TYR A 450 17.95 13.18 10.10
CA TYR A 450 17.65 12.44 11.33
C TYR A 450 16.53 11.42 11.15
N ASP A 451 15.36 11.87 10.67
CA ASP A 451 14.19 11.01 10.50
C ASP A 451 14.44 9.93 9.45
N SER A 452 15.09 10.25 8.33
CA SER A 452 15.47 9.27 7.31
C SER A 452 16.37 8.17 7.87
N SER A 453 17.29 8.50 8.79
CA SER A 453 18.11 7.49 9.48
C SER A 453 17.25 6.62 10.38
N THR A 454 16.34 7.20 11.15
CA THR A 454 15.43 6.47 12.05
C THR A 454 14.50 5.54 11.27
N VAL A 455 13.89 6.03 10.19
CA VAL A 455 13.04 5.25 9.28
C VAL A 455 13.83 4.11 8.66
N ARG A 456 15.03 4.36 8.12
CA ARG A 456 15.83 3.28 7.50
C ARG A 456 16.26 2.20 8.49
N LYS A 457 16.58 2.56 9.74
CA LYS A 457 16.80 1.57 10.82
C LYS A 457 15.53 0.79 11.15
N LYS A 458 14.39 1.47 11.26
CA LYS A 458 13.12 0.82 11.54
C LYS A 458 12.74 -0.13 10.40
N THR A 459 12.94 0.26 9.14
CA THR A 459 12.67 -0.58 7.96
C THR A 459 13.59 -1.78 7.89
N SER A 460 14.88 -1.64 8.25
CA SER A 460 15.81 -2.78 8.31
C SER A 460 15.51 -3.71 9.49
N LEU A 461 15.08 -3.18 10.64
CA LEU A 461 14.70 -3.96 11.83
C LEU A 461 13.36 -4.66 11.69
N TRP A 462 12.31 -3.94 11.24
CA TRP A 462 10.98 -4.49 10.96
C TRP A 462 11.09 -5.73 10.09
N ARG A 463 12.03 -5.73 9.14
CA ARG A 463 12.20 -6.82 8.20
C ARG A 463 12.80 -8.10 8.76
N PHE A 464 13.47 -8.05 9.89
CA PHE A 464 13.76 -9.28 10.62
C PHE A 464 12.74 -9.54 11.74
N SER A 465 11.84 -8.57 11.99
CA SER A 465 10.81 -8.58 13.04
C SER A 465 9.44 -9.04 12.59
N ILE A 466 9.14 -9.07 11.29
CA ILE A 466 7.92 -9.72 10.82
C ILE A 466 8.05 -11.20 11.17
N PRO A 467 7.11 -11.79 11.93
CA PRO A 467 7.18 -13.21 12.27
C PRO A 467 6.83 -14.13 11.07
N GLY A 468 7.16 -13.71 9.85
CA GLY A 468 7.14 -14.48 8.61
C GLY A 468 8.52 -14.60 7.96
N ASP A 469 9.47 -13.73 8.34
CA ASP A 469 10.91 -13.86 8.05
C ASP A 469 11.60 -14.89 8.97
N GLY A 470 10.79 -15.55 9.80
CA GLY A 470 11.07 -16.91 10.28
C GLY A 470 11.38 -17.88 9.14
N GLU A 471 11.29 -17.52 7.87
CA GLU A 471 11.88 -18.24 6.72
C GLU A 471 13.29 -18.83 7.00
N LEU A 472 14.10 -18.13 7.81
CA LEU A 472 15.43 -18.54 8.25
C LEU A 472 15.47 -19.61 9.37
N LEU A 473 14.40 -19.76 10.16
CA LEU A 473 14.33 -20.60 11.38
C LEU A 473 13.17 -21.62 11.36
N HIS A 474 12.10 -21.33 10.63
CA HIS A 474 10.83 -22.06 10.57
C HIS A 474 10.95 -23.40 9.84
N PRO A 475 11.59 -23.51 8.65
CA PRO A 475 11.62 -24.79 7.91
C PRO A 475 12.36 -25.91 8.66
N THR A 476 13.32 -25.57 9.50
CA THR A 476 14.17 -26.52 10.25
C THR A 476 13.65 -26.84 11.65
N LEU A 477 12.77 -26.00 12.24
CA LEU A 477 12.29 -26.17 13.61
C LEU A 477 10.86 -26.71 13.73
N ILE A 478 10.03 -26.64 12.69
CA ILE A 478 8.57 -26.64 12.89
C ILE A 478 7.84 -27.99 12.93
N PRO A 479 8.02 -28.92 11.97
CA PRO A 479 7.16 -30.10 11.92
C PRO A 479 7.13 -30.93 13.23
N PRO A 480 8.24 -31.08 14.00
CA PRO A 480 8.20 -31.80 15.26
C PRO A 480 7.81 -30.93 16.48
N LEU A 481 7.63 -29.61 16.34
CA LEU A 481 7.36 -28.71 17.48
C LEU A 481 5.87 -28.37 17.69
N TRP A 482 5.01 -28.39 16.67
CA TRP A 482 3.59 -28.01 16.82
C TRP A 482 2.84 -28.86 17.87
N GLN A 483 3.07 -30.17 17.87
CA GLN A 483 2.45 -31.09 18.84
C GLN A 483 2.94 -30.86 20.28
N GLU A 484 4.18 -30.37 20.43
CA GLU A 484 4.76 -30.02 21.73
C GLU A 484 4.29 -28.63 22.18
N LEU A 485 4.03 -27.71 21.24
CA LEU A 485 3.52 -26.37 21.55
C LEU A 485 2.10 -26.41 22.12
N ALA A 486 1.25 -27.31 21.62
CA ALA A 486 -0.11 -27.51 22.14
C ALA A 486 -0.14 -27.82 23.65
N LYS A 487 0.92 -28.43 24.21
CA LYS A 487 1.02 -28.73 25.65
C LYS A 487 1.15 -27.46 26.51
N PHE A 488 1.63 -26.36 25.94
CA PHE A 488 1.73 -25.08 26.67
C PHE A 488 0.39 -24.33 26.74
N GLN A 489 -0.64 -24.78 26.01
CA GLN A 489 -1.98 -24.19 26.10
C GLN A 489 -2.56 -24.32 27.52
N GLU A 490 -2.25 -25.41 28.24
CA GLU A 490 -2.67 -25.64 29.62
C GLU A 490 -2.11 -24.61 30.62
N LEU A 491 -1.08 -23.86 30.23
CA LEU A 491 -0.48 -22.82 31.07
C LEU A 491 -1.20 -21.47 30.98
N ILE A 492 -2.14 -21.34 30.06
CA ILE A 492 -2.89 -20.10 29.83
C ILE A 492 -4.18 -20.19 30.64
N PHE A 493 -4.42 -19.19 31.50
CA PHE A 493 -5.69 -19.07 32.21
C PHE A 493 -6.83 -18.84 31.20
N GLU A 494 -7.97 -19.51 31.39
CA GLU A 494 -9.12 -19.43 30.47
C GLU A 494 -9.58 -17.99 30.23
N ASP A 495 -9.59 -17.17 31.29
CA ASP A 495 -9.95 -15.75 31.25
C ASP A 495 -9.00 -14.92 30.35
N PHE A 496 -7.76 -15.37 30.13
CA PHE A 496 -6.74 -14.69 29.34
C PHE A 496 -6.47 -15.33 27.98
N ALA A 497 -7.12 -16.45 27.66
CA ALA A 497 -6.91 -17.18 26.41
C ALA A 497 -7.25 -16.36 25.15
N SER A 498 -8.05 -15.30 25.29
CA SER A 498 -8.33 -14.35 24.20
C SER A 498 -7.14 -13.43 23.91
N PHE A 499 -6.30 -13.10 24.90
CA PHE A 499 -5.22 -12.12 24.78
C PHE A 499 -3.83 -12.74 24.62
N ILE A 500 -3.69 -14.01 25.01
CA ILE A 500 -2.44 -14.75 24.97
C ILE A 500 -2.63 -15.98 24.11
N LEU A 501 -1.87 -16.06 23.02
CA LEU A 501 -1.79 -17.23 22.16
C LEU A 501 -0.39 -17.85 22.28
N VAL A 502 -0.33 -19.18 22.30
CA VAL A 502 0.95 -19.91 22.38
C VAL A 502 1.80 -19.62 21.16
N GLU A 503 1.20 -19.58 19.98
CA GLU A 503 1.88 -19.37 18.71
C GLU A 503 2.49 -17.97 18.63
N ASN A 504 1.73 -16.92 18.98
CA ASN A 504 2.24 -15.56 19.03
C ASN A 504 3.39 -15.44 20.04
N THR A 505 3.26 -16.08 21.20
CA THR A 505 4.30 -16.04 22.24
C THR A 505 5.56 -16.81 21.81
N TYR A 506 5.39 -17.93 21.10
CA TYR A 506 6.48 -18.67 20.47
C TYR A 506 7.23 -17.81 19.44
N GLU A 507 6.50 -17.17 18.54
CA GLU A 507 7.08 -16.31 17.51
C GLU A 507 7.80 -15.10 18.12
N GLU A 508 7.25 -14.50 19.18
CA GLU A 508 7.94 -13.44 19.93
C GLU A 508 9.25 -13.95 20.53
N VAL A 509 9.28 -15.14 21.14
CA VAL A 509 10.50 -15.74 21.70
C VAL A 509 11.54 -16.04 20.62
N VAL A 510 11.12 -16.60 19.48
CA VAL A 510 11.99 -16.85 18.34
C VAL A 510 12.54 -15.53 17.80
N LEU A 511 11.69 -14.52 17.66
CA LEU A 511 12.09 -13.22 17.18
C LEU A 511 13.16 -12.57 18.07
N GLN A 512 12.97 -12.60 19.40
CA GLN A 512 13.94 -12.06 20.35
C GLN A 512 15.33 -12.71 20.23
N SER A 513 15.39 -13.98 19.83
CA SER A 513 16.67 -14.69 19.64
C SER A 513 17.51 -14.10 18.50
N VAL A 514 16.88 -13.65 17.42
CA VAL A 514 17.59 -13.06 16.27
C VAL A 514 17.77 -11.56 16.46
N MET A 515 16.79 -10.89 17.08
CA MET A 515 16.74 -9.43 17.22
C MET A 515 18.03 -8.85 17.77
N LYS A 516 18.64 -9.54 18.74
CA LYS A 516 19.93 -9.14 19.33
C LYS A 516 21.03 -8.99 18.29
N ASP A 517 21.19 -9.98 17.40
CA ASP A 517 22.25 -9.99 16.38
C ASP A 517 21.98 -8.97 15.28
N ILE A 518 20.71 -8.77 14.92
CA ILE A 518 20.30 -7.76 13.93
C ILE A 518 20.53 -6.35 14.46
N MET A 519 20.07 -6.06 15.69
CA MET A 519 20.31 -4.77 16.32
C MET A 519 21.79 -4.49 16.44
N GLN A 520 22.60 -5.50 16.76
CA GLN A 520 24.05 -5.38 16.80
C GLN A 520 24.64 -5.06 15.41
N ALA A 521 24.21 -5.76 14.35
CA ALA A 521 24.68 -5.50 12.98
C ALA A 521 24.27 -4.09 12.48
N VAL A 522 23.04 -3.65 12.75
CA VAL A 522 22.56 -2.29 12.42
C VAL A 522 23.34 -1.24 13.22
N LYS A 523 23.59 -1.49 14.50
CA LYS A 523 24.41 -0.63 15.36
C LYS A 523 25.85 -0.51 14.86
N GLU A 524 26.46 -1.60 14.44
CA GLU A 524 27.81 -1.61 13.86
C GLU A 524 27.88 -0.81 12.55
N ALA A 525 26.91 -1.00 11.66
CA ALA A 525 26.79 -0.20 10.43
C ALA A 525 26.65 1.30 10.73
N ALA A 526 25.82 1.66 11.72
CA ALA A 526 25.65 3.04 12.18
C ALA A 526 26.91 3.62 12.85
N VAL A 527 27.64 2.82 13.64
CA VAL A 527 28.91 3.24 14.26
C VAL A 527 29.95 3.58 13.21
N GLN A 528 29.97 2.84 12.09
CA GLN A 528 30.83 3.04 10.93
C GLN A 528 30.36 4.18 10.01
N ARG A 529 29.24 4.86 10.32
CA ARG A 529 28.58 5.86 9.46
C ARG A 529 28.29 5.34 8.05
N LYS A 530 28.18 4.02 7.87
CA LYS A 530 27.76 3.44 6.60
C LYS A 530 26.32 3.85 6.33
N HIS A 531 26.01 4.03 5.05
CA HIS A 531 24.64 4.29 4.60
C HIS A 531 24.00 5.54 5.26
N ASN A 532 24.77 6.54 5.69
CA ASN A 532 24.25 7.74 6.37
C ASN A 532 23.32 7.42 7.56
N LEU A 533 23.64 6.37 8.32
CA LEU A 533 22.95 6.04 9.57
C LEU A 533 23.58 6.78 10.74
N TYR A 534 22.74 7.42 11.55
CA TYR A 534 23.17 8.03 12.80
C TYR A 534 23.28 7.02 13.93
N ARG A 535 24.08 7.32 14.95
CA ARG A 535 24.13 6.50 16.18
C ARG A 535 22.88 6.73 17.01
N ASP A 536 22.40 5.70 17.72
CA ASP A 536 21.23 5.84 18.61
C ASP A 536 21.46 6.85 19.74
N SER A 537 22.73 7.08 20.10
CA SER A 537 23.14 8.10 21.08
C SER A 537 23.04 9.54 20.57
N MET A 538 22.78 9.75 19.27
CA MET A 538 22.67 11.08 18.72
C MET A 538 21.25 11.59 18.94
N VAL A 539 21.08 12.44 19.95
CA VAL A 539 19.83 13.17 20.18
C VAL A 539 20.01 14.59 19.65
N MET A 540 19.23 14.96 18.65
CA MET A 540 19.22 16.34 18.14
C MET A 540 18.39 17.19 19.11
N HIS A 541 19.08 17.90 20.01
CA HIS A 541 18.49 18.83 20.98
C HIS A 541 17.91 20.11 20.35
N ASN A 542 18.00 20.27 19.02
CA ASN A 542 17.53 21.45 18.27
C ASN A 542 16.12 21.26 17.68
N SER A 543 15.38 20.25 18.13
CA SER A 543 13.96 20.13 17.84
C SER A 543 13.25 21.33 18.48
N ASP A 544 12.55 22.16 17.69
CA ASP A 544 11.76 23.26 18.26
C ASP A 544 10.73 22.61 19.20
N PRO A 545 10.76 22.91 20.51
CA PRO A 545 9.85 22.27 21.46
C PRO A 545 8.39 22.45 21.04
N ASN A 546 8.08 23.55 20.35
CA ASN A 546 6.74 23.91 19.89
C ASN A 546 6.41 23.45 18.47
N LEU A 547 7.32 22.78 17.74
CA LEU A 547 7.07 22.39 16.35
C LEU A 547 5.84 21.50 16.24
N HIS A 548 5.69 20.54 17.16
CA HIS A 548 4.55 19.62 17.19
C HIS A 548 3.19 20.33 17.36
N LEU A 549 3.15 21.47 18.07
CA LEU A 549 1.94 22.29 18.25
C LEU A 549 1.50 22.97 16.94
N LEU A 550 2.44 23.17 16.02
CA LEU A 550 2.18 23.79 14.72
C LEU A 550 1.58 22.80 13.72
N GLY A 551 1.74 21.49 13.96
CA GLY A 551 1.08 20.44 13.21
C GLY A 551 -0.39 20.20 13.59
N GLU A 552 -0.95 20.98 14.52
CA GLU A 552 -2.37 20.92 14.93
C GLU A 552 -3.24 22.00 14.27
N GLY A 553 -2.64 22.93 13.51
CA GLY A 553 -3.36 23.99 12.80
C GLY A 553 -4.18 23.50 11.60
N THR A 554 -5.15 24.32 11.17
CA THR A 554 -5.86 24.18 9.89
C THR A 554 -4.87 24.14 8.72
N PRO A 555 -5.16 23.39 7.62
CA PRO A 555 -4.32 23.39 6.42
C PRO A 555 -4.07 24.82 5.93
N ILE A 556 -2.84 25.12 5.53
CA ILE A 556 -2.47 26.45 5.03
C ILE A 556 -3.09 26.61 3.63
N ASP A 557 -4.10 27.47 3.51
CA ASP A 557 -4.68 27.86 2.23
C ASP A 557 -4.02 29.15 1.73
N TRP A 558 -2.99 28.96 0.90
CA TRP A 558 -2.27 30.07 0.28
C TRP A 558 -3.14 30.92 -0.67
N GLY A 559 -4.25 30.36 -1.17
CA GLY A 559 -5.15 31.03 -2.11
C GLY A 559 -6.08 32.05 -1.47
N GLU A 560 -6.58 31.78 -0.26
CA GLU A 560 -7.46 32.71 0.47
C GLU A 560 -6.68 33.82 1.19
N GLU A 561 -5.47 33.56 1.71
CA GLU A 561 -4.73 34.54 2.53
C GLU A 561 -3.94 35.57 1.72
N HIS A 562 -3.55 35.25 0.48
CA HIS A 562 -2.71 36.11 -0.37
C HIS A 562 -3.28 36.35 -1.77
N GLY A 563 -4.46 35.82 -2.08
CA GLY A 563 -5.22 36.18 -3.27
C GLY A 563 -5.72 37.62 -3.16
N GLY A 564 -5.25 38.49 -4.06
CA GLY A 564 -5.64 39.90 -4.09
C GLY A 564 -7.15 40.09 -4.07
N GLN A 565 -7.63 41.13 -3.36
CA GLN A 565 -9.02 41.57 -3.36
C GLN A 565 -9.55 41.67 -4.79
N PRO A 566 -10.64 40.97 -5.15
CA PRO A 566 -11.40 41.33 -6.33
C PRO A 566 -12.17 42.61 -6.03
N GLU A 567 -11.91 43.68 -6.78
CA GLU A 567 -12.85 44.79 -6.90
C GLU A 567 -14.25 44.23 -7.24
N ALA A 568 -15.25 44.76 -6.55
CA ALA A 568 -16.62 44.29 -6.59
C ALA A 568 -17.27 44.54 -7.96
N GLU A 569 -17.73 43.48 -8.64
CA GLU A 569 -18.84 43.51 -9.60
C GLU A 569 -19.56 42.14 -9.67
N PRO A 570 -20.85 42.10 -10.09
CA PRO A 570 -21.86 41.27 -9.45
C PRO A 570 -21.98 39.84 -9.97
N ALA A 571 -22.65 39.03 -9.15
CA ALA A 571 -22.88 37.60 -9.26
C ALA A 571 -23.10 37.03 -10.68
N ALA A 572 -22.18 36.17 -11.12
CA ALA A 572 -22.43 35.13 -12.12
C ALA A 572 -21.55 33.89 -11.87
N ASP A 573 -22.21 32.76 -11.65
CA ASP A 573 -21.76 31.35 -11.74
C ASP A 573 -20.32 30.99 -11.36
N LYS A 574 -20.14 30.56 -10.10
CA LYS A 574 -18.98 29.79 -9.64
C LYS A 574 -18.98 28.38 -10.26
N ARG A 575 -18.38 28.23 -11.46
CA ARG A 575 -17.90 26.94 -11.98
C ARG A 575 -16.45 26.71 -11.53
N ARG A 576 -16.26 25.87 -10.50
CA ARG A 576 -14.93 25.39 -10.07
C ARG A 576 -14.33 24.51 -11.17
N ARG A 577 -13.37 25.03 -11.93
CA ARG A 577 -12.50 24.22 -12.82
C ARG A 577 -11.47 23.49 -11.95
N ALA A 578 -11.41 22.17 -12.07
CA ALA A 578 -10.32 21.37 -11.49
C ALA A 578 -8.98 21.84 -12.06
N LYS A 579 -8.08 22.32 -11.20
CA LYS A 579 -6.74 22.80 -11.56
C LYS A 579 -5.88 21.59 -11.95
N GLN A 580 -5.39 21.58 -13.18
CA GLN A 580 -4.49 20.56 -13.71
C GLN A 580 -3.04 21.06 -13.59
N VAL A 581 -2.14 20.24 -13.04
CA VAL A 581 -0.70 20.52 -13.05
C VAL A 581 -0.08 19.79 -14.25
N VAL A 582 0.66 20.54 -15.07
CA VAL A 582 1.39 20.18 -16.31
C VAL A 582 0.71 20.60 -17.64
N SER A 583 1.53 21.29 -18.43
CA SER A 583 1.27 22.06 -19.65
C SER A 583 0.43 21.39 -20.74
N VAL A 584 -0.52 22.18 -21.25
CA VAL A 584 -1.32 21.99 -22.46
C VAL A 584 -0.44 21.62 -23.66
N ILE A 585 -0.73 20.47 -24.28
CA ILE A 585 -0.41 20.24 -25.69
C ILE A 585 -1.46 21.03 -26.47
N GLN A 586 -1.03 22.01 -27.26
CA GLN A 586 -1.90 22.71 -28.21
C GLN A 586 -2.25 21.73 -29.35
N ASP A 587 -3.53 21.40 -29.46
CA ASP A 587 -4.10 20.68 -30.61
C ASP A 587 -4.35 21.68 -31.74
N ASP A 588 -3.88 21.37 -32.95
CA ASP A 588 -4.23 22.09 -34.18
C ASP A 588 -5.39 21.35 -34.88
N GLU A 589 -6.41 22.10 -35.28
CA GLU A 589 -7.74 21.64 -35.71
C GLU A 589 -7.78 20.96 -37.09
N GLY A 590 -8.72 20.03 -37.23
CA GLY A 590 -9.14 19.47 -38.52
C GLY A 590 -10.43 18.66 -38.38
N ALA A 591 -11.55 19.35 -38.16
CA ALA A 591 -12.89 18.74 -38.03
C ALA A 591 -13.54 18.48 -39.40
N LEU A 592 -14.18 17.31 -39.57
CA LEU A 592 -15.31 17.11 -40.48
C LEU A 592 -16.36 16.15 -39.84
N PRO A 593 -17.67 16.32 -40.13
CA PRO A 593 -18.75 15.84 -39.27
C PRO A 593 -19.31 14.47 -39.67
N TYR A 594 -19.80 13.70 -38.69
CA TYR A 594 -20.72 12.59 -38.94
C TYR A 594 -21.84 12.57 -37.89
N GLU A 595 -23.07 12.44 -38.38
CA GLU A 595 -24.35 12.52 -37.66
C GLU A 595 -24.55 11.42 -36.60
N MET A 596 -25.31 11.77 -35.56
CA MET A 596 -25.78 10.87 -34.50
C MET A 596 -27.04 10.09 -34.90
N GLY A 597 -27.16 8.87 -34.36
CA GLY A 597 -28.43 8.24 -34.01
C GLY A 597 -28.33 7.63 -32.60
N PRO A 598 -29.35 7.74 -31.73
CA PRO A 598 -29.26 7.33 -30.32
C PRO A 598 -29.52 5.82 -30.15
N PRO A 599 -29.07 5.21 -29.03
CA PRO A 599 -30.11 4.79 -28.09
C PRO A 599 -29.77 4.91 -26.59
N GLU A 600 -30.89 4.88 -25.86
CA GLU A 600 -31.29 4.94 -24.46
C GLU A 600 -30.35 4.46 -23.31
N PRO A 601 -30.60 4.99 -22.09
CA PRO A 601 -29.75 4.79 -20.91
C PRO A 601 -30.08 3.50 -20.14
N ARG A 602 -29.04 2.83 -19.62
CA ARG A 602 -29.17 1.81 -18.57
C ARG A 602 -28.43 2.26 -17.32
N VAL A 603 -29.17 2.24 -16.22
CA VAL A 603 -28.81 2.63 -14.87
C VAL A 603 -27.79 1.65 -14.27
N LEU A 604 -26.62 2.15 -13.89
CA LEU A 604 -25.74 1.55 -12.86
C LEU A 604 -25.03 2.70 -12.13
N ALA A 605 -25.67 3.23 -11.09
CA ALA A 605 -25.07 4.12 -10.13
C ALA A 605 -25.47 3.66 -8.73
N SER A 606 -24.59 2.87 -8.11
CA SER A 606 -24.55 2.67 -6.66
C SER A 606 -23.31 1.85 -6.38
N LEU A 607 -22.22 2.52 -6.00
CA LEU A 607 -21.04 2.03 -5.27
C LEU A 607 -19.99 3.14 -5.45
N LEU A 608 -19.99 4.14 -4.56
CA LEU A 608 -18.85 5.01 -4.20
C LEU A 608 -19.29 6.22 -3.35
N LEU A 609 -20.09 6.01 -2.30
CA LEU A 609 -20.30 7.04 -1.28
C LEU A 609 -20.19 6.42 0.11
N ASN A 610 -19.08 6.74 0.80
CA ASN A 610 -19.04 6.91 2.25
C ASN A 610 -19.45 8.36 2.57
N PRO A 611 -19.96 8.67 3.78
CA PRO A 611 -19.02 9.21 4.76
C PRO A 611 -19.27 8.76 6.20
N ALA A 612 -18.18 8.66 6.97
CA ALA A 612 -18.23 8.84 8.41
C ALA A 612 -18.47 10.33 8.70
N ALA A 613 -19.61 10.65 9.31
CA ALA A 613 -19.84 11.89 10.05
C ALA A 613 -20.82 11.60 11.19
N SER A 614 -20.38 11.83 12.41
CA SER A 614 -21.12 11.68 13.65
C SER A 614 -22.13 12.82 13.83
N LEU A 615 -23.41 12.49 14.05
CA LEU A 615 -24.40 13.39 14.68
C LEU A 615 -25.50 12.51 15.31
N GLY A 616 -25.67 12.62 16.62
CA GLY A 616 -26.64 11.81 17.38
C GLY A 616 -28.05 12.38 17.36
N SER A 617 -29.06 11.49 17.34
CA SER A 617 -30.19 11.46 18.30
C SER A 617 -31.36 10.54 17.85
N ARG A 618 -31.68 9.59 18.75
CA ARG A 618 -33.00 9.09 19.22
C ARG A 618 -34.05 8.45 18.26
N CYS A 619 -34.34 7.17 18.61
CA CYS A 619 -35.65 6.48 18.68
C CYS A 619 -36.44 6.26 17.35
N SER A 620 -36.96 5.07 16.98
CA SER A 620 -37.66 4.03 17.76
C SER A 620 -38.05 2.80 16.89
N ALA A 621 -38.00 1.62 17.52
CA ALA A 621 -38.67 0.31 17.32
C ALA A 621 -39.56 -0.04 16.10
N ALA A 622 -39.35 -1.26 15.54
CA ALA A 622 -40.27 -2.43 15.49
C ALA A 622 -39.73 -3.48 14.47
N ARG A 623 -39.20 -4.64 14.86
CA ARG A 623 -39.81 -5.96 15.21
C ARG A 623 -40.35 -6.81 14.03
N SER A 624 -40.00 -8.11 14.13
CA SER A 624 -40.43 -9.31 13.36
C SER A 624 -39.68 -9.55 12.04
N SER A 625 -39.06 -10.71 11.76
CA SER A 625 -39.14 -12.11 12.25
C SER A 625 -37.77 -12.76 11.93
N GLN A 626 -37.04 -13.54 12.74
CA GLN A 626 -37.35 -14.60 13.71
C GLN A 626 -38.28 -15.69 13.16
N GLU A 627 -37.71 -16.53 12.30
CA GLU A 627 -37.98 -17.97 12.17
C GLU A 627 -37.15 -18.51 10.99
N LEU A 628 -36.02 -19.19 11.29
CA LEU A 628 -35.32 -20.20 10.47
C LEU A 628 -34.00 -20.58 11.19
N SER A 629 -34.05 -20.82 12.50
CA SER A 629 -32.87 -21.05 13.34
C SER A 629 -32.76 -22.45 13.97
N ASP A 630 -33.55 -23.46 13.57
CA ASP A 630 -33.56 -24.74 14.30
C ASP A 630 -33.50 -26.02 13.43
N ALA A 631 -32.77 -26.02 12.30
CA ALA A 631 -32.60 -27.27 11.53
C ALA A 631 -31.27 -27.43 10.75
N MET A 632 -30.15 -26.85 11.21
CA MET A 632 -28.84 -27.05 10.55
C MET A 632 -27.66 -27.21 11.51
N VAL A 633 -27.91 -27.84 12.66
CA VAL A 633 -26.84 -28.44 13.47
C VAL A 633 -26.57 -29.83 12.89
N SER A 634 -25.30 -30.13 12.61
CA SER A 634 -24.75 -31.46 12.27
C SER A 634 -24.63 -31.88 10.79
N LEU A 635 -23.87 -31.17 9.94
CA LEU A 635 -23.23 -31.79 8.76
C LEU A 635 -21.85 -31.13 8.41
N PRO A 636 -20.85 -31.89 7.90
CA PRO A 636 -19.51 -31.36 7.60
C PRO A 636 -19.44 -30.42 6.39
N TRP A 637 -18.59 -29.39 6.50
CA TRP A 637 -18.32 -28.29 5.56
C TRP A 637 -18.06 -28.70 4.09
N ALA A 638 -17.49 -29.88 3.84
CA ALA A 638 -17.18 -30.38 2.49
C ALA A 638 -18.43 -30.70 1.63
N SER A 639 -19.59 -30.96 2.25
CA SER A 639 -20.80 -31.37 1.52
C SER A 639 -21.65 -30.17 1.05
N GLN A 640 -21.53 -29.01 1.70
CA GLN A 640 -22.28 -27.80 1.33
C GLN A 640 -21.75 -27.14 0.05
N GLN A 641 -20.45 -27.24 -0.24
CA GLN A 641 -19.86 -26.70 -1.47
C GLN A 641 -20.31 -27.48 -2.73
N GLN A 642 -20.45 -28.80 -2.64
CA GLN A 642 -20.94 -29.61 -3.77
C GLN A 642 -22.41 -29.34 -4.10
N HIS A 643 -23.25 -29.07 -3.11
CA HIS A 643 -24.68 -28.82 -3.35
C HIS A 643 -24.95 -27.44 -3.98
N ALA A 644 -24.17 -26.42 -3.60
CA ALA A 644 -24.24 -25.09 -4.20
C ALA A 644 -23.69 -25.06 -5.64
N LEU A 645 -22.59 -25.76 -5.93
CA LEU A 645 -22.02 -25.87 -7.28
C LEU A 645 -22.94 -26.63 -8.26
N THR A 646 -23.73 -27.59 -7.77
CA THR A 646 -24.63 -28.39 -8.61
C THR A 646 -25.90 -27.64 -8.99
N LEU A 647 -26.34 -26.66 -8.20
CA LEU A 647 -27.54 -25.85 -8.48
C LEU A 647 -27.25 -24.70 -9.46
N THR A 648 -26.05 -24.13 -9.44
CA THR A 648 -25.69 -23.01 -10.34
C THR A 648 -25.28 -23.46 -11.75
N LEU A 649 -24.97 -24.74 -11.97
CA LEU A 649 -24.65 -25.31 -13.29
C LEU A 649 -25.89 -25.81 -14.07
N LYS A 650 -27.10 -25.60 -13.55
CA LYS A 650 -28.38 -25.97 -14.21
C LYS A 650 -29.26 -24.77 -14.61
N CYS A 651 -28.74 -23.55 -14.64
CA CYS A 651 -29.39 -22.38 -15.24
C CYS A 651 -28.46 -21.69 -16.23
#